data_AF-A0A8T2HX34-F1
#
_entry.id   AF-A0A8T2HX34-F1
#
_cell.length_a   1.000
_cell.length_b   1.000
_cell.length_c   1.000
_cell.angle_alpha   90.00
_cell.angle_beta   90.00
_cell.angle_gamma   90.00
#
_symmetry.space_group_name_H-M   'P 1'
#
loop_
_entity.id
_entity.type
_entity.pdbx_description
1 polymer ?
#
loop_
_entity_poly.entity_id
_entity_poly.type
_entity_poly.pdbx_seq_one_letter_code
_entity_poly.pdbx_strand_id
1 'polypeptide(L)'
;MALRRLASETANGLGLRYGASVMAPMAESSFGLKALFARGYATVIPSAKYAKSHEYANVEGDIATIGISDFAQAELGDVVYVEIPPVGDSLTQGETFGVVESVKAASDVYAPISGEVVEVNEKLTDEPALVNSDPYNGGWFCKVKVSNKGDLDKLLDASAYEKHCADAQGDTCDRYQTLYWKDGVAVVVPKGSTSPNIRQLEETFETAKLESSGKSTQQVLSASPRPSNAIVPGWLTHSGDVLRFSAYFTEEVPFRPEEARRIRSVYILHYLEDGTTQVIEPRKNSGDGIVPGVLVKRMHISAAPNLKSISGDEGIAAGPFLGPSSFTVGGSVSIYGKSYHIIDGDAFTRMYMESSGLPQGAALPLPVDQYAEYIAKKNKPSGLSRADPQSPTRYAEILMGRDPGTKKLQKFLEGNSNVLRFSAVWDDLAGALPGAVPVRRPYKFLYYLEDDTVEIQELKEGNIGREFYRFLARAPLPKHRSSLELGDTLAREDCVSPADLKIGGKVEVHGRVFLIHDADNFTKEWCIRHLGWALEAVKAIDVSKPAPPPREKELPPYNGYGDPDDSAYNCKRLIPAAPKTRQRQLPEDLAATNFAALRFTARLIERPRQQNLPEESLERRFVVSFFLSDGTISVYETPVPNSGIVGGKYLERRKAYKAGGAEKISEKDLKVGGTLELHGRLFELLGADPWTLKTLERLSS
;
A
#
# COMPACT_ATOMS: atom_id res chain seq x y z
N MET A 1 -12.38 -16.05 29.77
CA MET A 1 -13.82 -15.83 29.48
C MET A 1 -14.62 -15.83 30.79
N ALA A 2 -14.74 -14.69 31.50
CA ALA A 2 -15.79 -14.44 32.51
C ALA A 2 -15.76 -13.03 33.14
N LEU A 3 -14.70 -12.22 32.96
CA LEU A 3 -14.56 -10.94 33.69
C LEU A 3 -14.35 -9.69 32.81
N ARG A 4 -14.68 -9.74 31.51
CA ARG A 4 -14.67 -8.59 30.60
C ARG A 4 -16.03 -8.25 29.97
N ARG A 5 -17.12 -8.87 30.46
CA ARG A 5 -18.47 -8.76 29.88
C ARG A 5 -19.47 -7.95 30.72
N LEU A 6 -19.02 -7.27 31.79
CA LEU A 6 -19.90 -6.62 32.77
C LEU A 6 -19.67 -5.11 32.94
N ALA A 7 -18.90 -4.46 32.06
CA ALA A 7 -18.63 -3.02 32.14
C ALA A 7 -19.18 -2.21 30.94
N SER A 8 -19.96 -2.82 30.04
CA SER A 8 -20.47 -2.15 28.83
C SER A 8 -22.00 -1.99 28.76
N GLU A 9 -22.75 -2.25 29.85
CA GLU A 9 -24.23 -2.22 29.82
C GLU A 9 -24.88 -1.13 30.69
N THR A 10 -24.13 -0.24 31.35
CA THR A 10 -24.72 0.83 32.18
C THR A 10 -24.16 2.21 31.84
N ALA A 11 -24.44 2.71 30.64
CA ALA A 11 -24.33 4.15 30.34
C ALA A 11 -25.15 4.63 29.12
N ASN A 12 -26.11 3.84 28.61
CA ASN A 12 -27.03 4.24 27.53
C ASN A 12 -28.41 4.64 28.08
N GLY A 13 -28.42 5.51 29.08
CA GLY A 13 -29.66 5.92 29.72
C GLY A 13 -29.46 7.14 30.59
N LEU A 14 -29.22 8.29 29.97
CA LEU A 14 -29.53 9.63 30.50
C LEU A 14 -29.17 10.65 29.42
N GLY A 15 -30.13 10.92 28.53
CA GLY A 15 -30.02 11.97 27.54
C GLY A 15 -30.04 13.34 28.21
N LEU A 16 -28.93 14.07 28.11
CA LEU A 16 -28.85 15.51 28.35
C LEU A 16 -27.83 16.12 27.39
N ARG A 17 -28.31 17.09 26.61
CA ARG A 17 -27.51 17.90 25.69
C ARG A 17 -26.77 18.96 26.49
N TYR A 18 -25.45 19.09 26.29
CA TYR A 18 -24.72 20.34 26.50
C TYR A 18 -23.65 20.48 25.41
N GLY A 19 -23.65 21.64 24.76
CA GLY A 19 -22.68 21.99 23.73
C GLY A 19 -21.35 22.40 24.35
N ALA A 20 -20.27 21.84 23.82
CA ALA A 20 -18.91 22.35 23.96
C ALA A 20 -18.10 21.89 22.74
N SER A 21 -17.39 22.84 22.13
CA SER A 21 -16.45 22.61 21.04
C SER A 21 -15.37 21.62 21.45
N VAL A 22 -15.26 20.49 20.74
CA VAL A 22 -14.11 19.58 20.87
C VAL A 22 -13.65 19.21 19.46
N MET A 23 -12.53 19.84 19.06
CA MET A 23 -11.61 19.30 18.06
C MET A 23 -11.16 17.91 18.52
N ALA A 24 -11.37 16.91 17.67
CA ALA A 24 -10.80 15.58 17.87
C ALA A 24 -9.26 15.66 17.76
N PRO A 25 -8.49 14.98 18.63
CA PRO A 25 -7.08 14.74 18.36
C PRO A 25 -6.97 13.57 17.39
N MET A 26 -6.48 13.85 16.17
CA MET A 26 -5.97 12.80 15.29
C MET A 26 -4.71 12.22 15.92
N ALA A 27 -4.79 10.94 16.28
CA ALA A 27 -3.64 10.11 16.59
C ALA A 27 -3.00 9.68 15.26
N GLU A 28 -1.85 10.26 14.93
CA GLU A 28 -0.93 9.68 13.95
C GLU A 28 0.22 8.99 14.66
N SER A 29 0.34 7.71 14.35
CA SER A 29 1.43 6.81 14.73
C SER A 29 2.73 7.21 14.01
N SER A 30 3.68 7.76 14.77
CA SER A 30 5.08 7.85 14.36
C SER A 30 5.90 6.83 15.16
N PHE A 31 5.85 5.57 14.72
CA PHE A 31 6.90 4.60 15.03
C PHE A 31 8.04 4.87 14.06
N GLY A 32 9.11 5.50 14.54
CA GLY A 32 10.33 5.78 13.78
C GLY A 32 10.90 7.16 14.12
N LEU A 33 12.11 7.19 14.67
CA LEU A 33 12.87 8.36 15.14
C LEU A 33 12.38 9.04 16.43
N LYS A 34 12.56 8.35 17.57
CA LYS A 34 12.61 9.02 18.90
C LYS A 34 13.79 8.57 19.79
N ALA A 35 14.84 7.99 19.20
CA ALA A 35 16.04 7.63 19.94
C ALA A 35 17.27 8.15 19.18
N LEU A 36 17.70 9.36 19.52
CA LEU A 36 19.06 9.94 19.37
C LEU A 36 18.99 11.46 19.61
N PHE A 37 18.43 11.85 20.74
CA PHE A 37 18.85 13.08 21.41
C PHE A 37 19.61 12.64 22.65
N ALA A 38 20.86 13.09 22.78
CA ALA A 38 21.70 12.83 23.93
C ALA A 38 20.93 13.12 25.23
N ARG A 39 20.80 12.11 26.10
CA ARG A 39 20.35 12.31 27.49
C ARG A 39 21.44 13.13 28.18
N GLY A 40 21.23 14.44 28.28
CA GLY A 40 22.22 15.40 28.80
C GLY A 40 22.44 15.36 30.30
N TYR A 41 21.66 14.64 31.09
CA TYR A 41 21.90 14.45 32.53
C TYR A 41 21.35 13.07 32.95
N ALA A 42 22.16 12.30 33.70
CA ALA A 42 21.70 11.06 34.31
C ALA A 42 20.56 11.37 35.29
N THR A 43 19.50 10.57 35.27
CA THR A 43 18.35 10.75 36.16
C THR A 43 18.78 10.40 37.59
N VAL A 44 18.65 11.32 38.54
CA VAL A 44 18.98 11.11 39.97
C VAL A 44 17.72 11.27 40.83
N ILE A 45 17.51 10.39 41.80
CA ILE A 45 16.37 10.42 42.72
C ILE A 45 16.73 11.27 43.95
N PRO A 46 15.98 12.35 44.25
CA PRO A 46 16.29 13.23 45.37
C PRO A 46 16.31 12.57 46.75
N SER A 47 15.50 11.51 46.95
CA SER A 47 15.38 10.79 48.22
C SER A 47 16.36 9.62 48.38
N ALA A 48 17.13 9.28 47.34
CA ALA A 48 18.07 8.17 47.38
C ALA A 48 19.47 8.62 47.82
N LYS A 49 20.24 7.67 48.37
CA LYS A 49 21.67 7.82 48.69
C LYS A 49 22.49 7.01 47.70
N TYR A 50 23.65 7.52 47.31
CA TYR A 50 24.48 6.95 46.24
C TYR A 50 25.89 6.62 46.70
N ALA A 51 26.41 5.48 46.26
CA ALA A 51 27.81 5.12 46.42
C ALA A 51 28.67 5.79 45.34
N LYS A 52 29.97 5.96 45.61
CA LYS A 52 30.92 6.48 44.61
C LYS A 52 31.11 5.52 43.43
N SER A 53 30.80 4.24 43.63
CA SER A 53 30.77 3.16 42.64
C SER A 53 29.46 3.08 41.85
N HIS A 54 28.56 4.06 42.02
CA HIS A 54 27.33 4.27 41.23
C HIS A 54 26.11 3.39 41.55
N GLU A 55 26.12 2.67 42.67
CA GLU A 55 24.94 2.01 43.26
C GLU A 55 24.11 2.98 44.12
N TYR A 56 22.81 2.71 44.24
CA TYR A 56 21.90 3.52 45.07
C TYR A 56 21.23 2.70 46.17
N ALA A 57 20.90 3.37 47.27
CA ALA A 57 20.03 2.89 48.33
C ALA A 57 18.91 3.90 48.57
N ASN A 58 17.66 3.51 48.30
CA ASN A 58 16.47 4.29 48.63
C ASN A 58 15.79 3.69 49.86
N VAL A 59 15.75 4.45 50.96
CA VAL A 59 15.30 3.93 52.27
C VAL A 59 13.85 4.33 52.53
N GLU A 60 12.99 3.33 52.71
CA GLU A 60 11.60 3.49 53.11
C GLU A 60 11.39 2.81 54.47
N GLY A 61 11.46 3.60 55.55
CA GLY A 61 11.37 3.08 56.92
C GLY A 61 12.61 2.29 57.33
N ASP A 62 12.46 0.97 57.49
CA ASP A 62 13.56 0.05 57.86
C ASP A 62 14.04 -0.82 56.68
N ILE A 63 13.46 -0.64 55.49
CA ILE A 63 13.81 -1.38 54.27
C ILE A 63 14.47 -0.42 53.28
N ALA A 64 15.63 -0.81 52.75
CA ALA A 64 16.34 -0.11 51.69
C ALA A 64 16.21 -0.87 50.36
N THR A 65 15.77 -0.19 49.31
CA THR A 65 15.79 -0.71 47.94
C THR A 65 17.13 -0.38 47.29
N ILE A 66 17.80 -1.39 46.74
CA ILE A 66 19.16 -1.30 46.18
C ILE A 66 19.15 -1.62 44.68
N GLY A 67 19.94 -0.88 43.91
CA GLY A 67 20.19 -1.12 42.49
C GLY A 67 21.32 -0.26 41.95
N ILE A 68 21.53 -0.26 40.63
CA ILE A 68 22.51 0.61 39.97
C ILE A 68 21.86 1.90 39.44
N SER A 69 22.61 3.00 39.40
CA SER A 69 22.09 4.29 38.93
C SER A 69 21.90 4.35 37.41
N ASP A 70 21.12 5.33 36.93
CA ASP A 70 20.95 5.61 35.49
C ASP A 70 22.29 5.98 34.81
N PHE A 71 23.24 6.53 35.57
CA PHE A 71 24.59 6.78 35.08
C PHE A 71 25.36 5.46 34.85
N ALA A 72 25.34 4.56 35.83
CA ALA A 72 26.03 3.27 35.75
C ALA A 72 25.55 2.41 34.58
N GLN A 73 24.23 2.28 34.41
CA GLN A 73 23.68 1.49 33.31
C GLN A 73 24.04 2.08 31.93
N ALA A 74 24.14 3.41 31.82
CA ALA A 74 24.51 4.08 30.58
C ALA A 74 25.99 3.83 30.22
N GLU A 75 26.88 3.78 31.21
CA GLU A 75 28.28 3.42 31.00
C GLU A 75 28.45 1.94 30.64
N LEU A 76 27.71 1.04 31.30
CA LEU A 76 27.72 -0.38 31.01
C LEU A 76 27.17 -0.69 29.60
N GLY A 77 26.19 0.08 29.12
CA GLY A 77 25.48 -0.18 27.86
C GLY A 77 24.42 -1.26 28.00
N ASP A 78 24.10 -1.97 26.91
CA ASP A 78 22.99 -2.94 26.88
C ASP A 78 23.27 -4.14 27.81
N VAL A 79 22.54 -4.22 28.92
CA VAL A 79 22.65 -5.26 29.95
C VAL A 79 21.98 -6.54 29.46
N VAL A 80 22.71 -7.65 29.55
CA VAL A 80 22.30 -8.98 29.06
C VAL A 80 22.12 -10.00 30.18
N TYR A 81 22.74 -9.78 31.34
CA TYR A 81 22.62 -10.67 32.50
C TYR A 81 22.85 -9.91 33.81
N VAL A 82 22.11 -10.30 34.86
CA VAL A 82 22.22 -9.72 36.21
C VAL A 82 22.18 -10.87 37.22
N GLU A 83 23.20 -10.96 38.07
CA GLU A 83 23.24 -11.88 39.20
C GLU A 83 22.78 -11.16 40.48
N ILE A 84 21.80 -11.75 41.18
CA ILE A 84 21.16 -11.18 42.37
C ILE A 84 21.31 -12.19 43.53
N PRO A 85 21.58 -11.74 44.77
CA PRO A 85 21.75 -12.63 45.91
C PRO A 85 20.41 -13.26 46.31
N PRO A 86 20.39 -14.47 46.90
CA PRO A 86 19.18 -15.09 47.39
C PRO A 86 18.57 -14.36 48.61
N VAL A 87 17.26 -14.53 48.82
CA VAL A 87 16.56 -13.99 49.99
C VAL A 87 17.09 -14.64 51.28
N GLY A 88 17.39 -13.82 52.28
CA GLY A 88 17.97 -14.25 53.56
C GLY A 88 19.48 -14.07 53.66
N ASP A 89 20.17 -13.71 52.57
CA ASP A 89 21.60 -13.41 52.62
C ASP A 89 21.90 -12.10 53.35
N SER A 90 23.05 -12.05 54.02
CA SER A 90 23.54 -10.86 54.71
C SER A 90 24.51 -10.10 53.83
N LEU A 91 24.21 -8.83 53.55
CA LEU A 91 25.08 -7.90 52.83
C LEU A 91 25.89 -7.06 53.82
N THR A 92 27.17 -6.86 53.52
CA THR A 92 28.06 -5.94 54.25
C THR A 92 28.39 -4.76 53.35
N GLN A 93 28.30 -3.52 53.86
CA GLN A 93 28.62 -2.32 53.09
C GLN A 93 30.02 -2.41 52.45
N GLY A 94 30.09 -2.25 51.12
CA GLY A 94 31.31 -2.27 50.33
C GLY A 94 31.77 -3.66 49.84
N GLU A 95 31.08 -4.74 50.21
CA GLU A 95 31.30 -6.08 49.64
C GLU A 95 30.46 -6.27 48.38
N THR A 96 30.95 -7.10 47.46
CA THR A 96 30.22 -7.49 46.25
C THR A 96 29.05 -8.41 46.62
N PHE A 97 27.87 -8.15 46.05
CA PHE A 97 26.67 -8.98 46.25
C PHE A 97 26.06 -9.50 44.95
N GLY A 98 26.58 -9.07 43.80
CA GLY A 98 26.06 -9.44 42.49
C GLY A 98 26.98 -8.95 41.37
N VAL A 99 26.68 -9.38 40.15
CA VAL A 99 27.45 -9.07 38.93
C VAL A 99 26.48 -8.65 37.83
N VAL A 100 26.83 -7.61 37.07
CA VAL A 100 26.07 -7.15 35.90
C VAL A 100 26.91 -7.34 34.66
N GLU A 101 26.39 -8.05 33.67
CA GLU A 101 27.02 -8.24 32.37
C GLU A 101 26.27 -7.48 31.28
N SER A 102 27.02 -6.77 30.46
CA SER A 102 26.55 -6.09 29.26
C SER A 102 27.26 -6.65 28.03
N VAL A 103 26.81 -6.23 26.83
CA VAL A 103 27.50 -6.56 25.57
C VAL A 103 28.95 -6.03 25.54
N LYS A 104 29.28 -5.04 26.37
CA LYS A 104 30.59 -4.36 26.37
C LYS A 104 31.50 -4.77 27.52
N ALA A 105 30.96 -5.09 28.69
CA ALA A 105 31.73 -5.34 29.91
C ALA A 105 30.95 -6.17 30.94
N ALA A 106 31.66 -6.76 31.89
CA ALA A 106 31.09 -7.33 33.11
C ALA A 106 31.64 -6.54 34.31
N SER A 107 30.76 -6.17 35.25
CA SER A 107 31.13 -5.40 36.43
C SER A 107 30.50 -6.00 37.69
N ASP A 108 31.29 -6.05 38.76
CA ASP A 108 30.80 -6.37 40.10
C ASP A 108 29.94 -5.23 40.63
N VAL A 109 28.97 -5.56 41.49
CA VAL A 109 28.06 -4.61 42.15
C VAL A 109 28.25 -4.67 43.66
N TYR A 110 28.52 -3.53 44.28
CA TYR A 110 28.86 -3.44 45.70
C TYR A 110 27.67 -2.99 46.54
N ALA A 111 27.54 -3.57 47.74
CA ALA A 111 26.43 -3.28 48.62
C ALA A 111 26.59 -1.86 49.21
N PRO A 112 25.65 -0.92 48.97
CA PRO A 112 25.74 0.43 49.52
C PRO A 112 25.48 0.50 51.04
N ILE A 113 24.80 -0.50 51.61
CA ILE A 113 24.38 -0.55 53.01
C ILE A 113 24.38 -1.98 53.55
N SER A 114 24.74 -2.16 54.83
CA SER A 114 24.73 -3.47 55.48
C SER A 114 23.32 -3.87 55.94
N GLY A 115 22.92 -5.11 55.68
CA GLY A 115 21.60 -5.62 56.07
C GLY A 115 21.27 -7.01 55.53
N GLU A 116 20.09 -7.51 55.85
CA GLU A 116 19.59 -8.83 55.41
C GLU A 116 18.64 -8.68 54.21
N VAL A 117 18.82 -9.47 53.15
CA VAL A 117 17.98 -9.44 51.94
C VAL A 117 16.58 -9.98 52.26
N VAL A 118 15.55 -9.15 52.09
CA VAL A 118 14.14 -9.50 52.36
C VAL A 118 13.38 -9.82 51.08
N GLU A 119 13.74 -9.19 49.96
CA GLU A 119 13.05 -9.33 48.69
C GLU A 119 14.04 -9.15 47.53
N VAL A 120 13.85 -9.89 46.44
CA VAL A 120 14.69 -9.83 45.23
C VAL A 120 13.80 -9.64 44.01
N ASN A 121 14.31 -8.96 42.98
CA ASN A 121 13.55 -8.73 41.76
C ASN A 121 13.72 -9.89 40.77
N GLU A 122 12.90 -10.93 40.92
CA GLU A 122 12.96 -12.14 40.08
C GLU A 122 12.83 -11.85 38.58
N LYS A 123 12.16 -10.74 38.21
CA LYS A 123 11.94 -10.34 36.80
C LYS A 123 13.22 -10.05 36.04
N LEU A 124 14.30 -9.68 36.73
CA LEU A 124 15.59 -9.39 36.09
C LEU A 124 16.26 -10.63 35.50
N THR A 125 15.87 -11.84 35.92
CA THR A 125 16.35 -13.10 35.33
C THR A 125 15.84 -13.29 33.90
N ASP A 126 14.58 -12.91 33.66
CA ASP A 126 13.92 -13.06 32.35
C ASP A 126 14.05 -11.79 31.49
N GLU A 127 14.10 -10.61 32.12
CA GLU A 127 14.11 -9.29 31.48
C GLU A 127 15.23 -8.36 32.02
N PRO A 128 16.52 -8.69 31.79
CA PRO A 128 17.66 -7.88 32.28
C PRO A 128 17.68 -6.46 31.69
N ALA A 129 17.05 -6.25 30.53
CA ALA A 129 16.92 -4.94 29.88
C ALA A 129 16.13 -3.90 30.72
N LEU A 130 15.39 -4.33 31.74
CA LEU A 130 14.71 -3.43 32.68
C LEU A 130 15.69 -2.50 33.40
N VAL A 131 16.93 -2.95 33.63
CA VAL A 131 18.01 -2.14 34.21
C VAL A 131 18.36 -0.94 33.33
N ASN A 132 18.30 -1.10 31.99
CA ASN A 132 18.54 0.01 31.07
C ASN A 132 17.33 0.92 30.89
N SER A 133 16.12 0.36 30.84
CA SER A 133 14.90 1.13 30.55
C SER A 133 14.35 1.89 31.75
N ASP A 134 14.44 1.30 32.95
CA ASP A 134 13.82 1.83 34.18
C ASP A 134 14.61 1.39 35.43
N PRO A 135 15.86 1.88 35.61
CA PRO A 135 16.79 1.41 36.65
C PRO A 135 16.26 1.55 38.08
N TYR A 136 15.33 2.48 38.31
CA TYR A 136 14.88 2.82 39.66
C TYR A 136 13.54 2.20 40.07
N ASN A 137 12.62 1.94 39.11
CA ASN A 137 11.31 1.37 39.44
C ASN A 137 11.20 -0.10 39.00
N GLY A 138 11.58 -0.41 37.77
CA GLY A 138 11.53 -1.77 37.21
C GLY A 138 12.82 -2.58 37.39
N GLY A 139 13.95 -1.88 37.50
CA GLY A 139 15.31 -2.43 37.47
C GLY A 139 16.06 -2.48 38.80
N TRP A 140 15.37 -2.39 39.95
CA TRP A 140 15.99 -2.58 41.27
C TRP A 140 16.38 -4.06 41.48
N PHE A 141 17.40 -4.32 42.28
CA PHE A 141 18.01 -5.67 42.39
C PHE A 141 17.45 -6.41 43.60
N CYS A 142 17.58 -5.81 44.78
CA CYS A 142 17.09 -6.39 46.04
C CYS A 142 16.61 -5.31 47.02
N LYS A 143 15.79 -5.72 47.99
CA LYS A 143 15.41 -4.93 49.15
C LYS A 143 15.99 -5.56 50.40
N VAL A 144 16.58 -4.72 51.24
CA VAL A 144 17.39 -5.13 52.37
C VAL A 144 16.86 -4.49 53.64
N LYS A 145 16.74 -5.26 54.71
CA LYS A 145 16.46 -4.74 56.06
C LYS A 145 17.73 -4.18 56.64
N VAL A 146 17.74 -2.88 56.90
CA VAL A 146 18.94 -2.15 57.31
C VAL A 146 19.40 -2.57 58.71
N SER A 147 20.62 -3.11 58.81
CA SER A 147 21.23 -3.50 60.09
C SER A 147 22.00 -2.35 60.75
N ASN A 148 22.57 -1.42 59.96
CA ASN A 148 23.31 -0.27 60.46
C ASN A 148 22.91 1.03 59.76
N LYS A 149 22.15 1.90 60.44
CA LYS A 149 21.71 3.18 59.87
C LYS A 149 22.85 4.20 59.67
N GLY A 150 24.00 4.03 60.35
CA GLY A 150 25.18 4.89 60.18
C GLY A 150 25.92 4.68 58.85
N ASP A 151 25.59 3.63 58.10
CA ASP A 151 26.17 3.39 56.77
C ASP A 151 25.69 4.43 55.73
N LEU A 152 24.51 5.04 55.95
CA LEU A 152 23.94 6.08 55.10
C LEU A 152 24.72 7.40 55.13
N ASP A 153 25.43 7.69 56.22
CA ASP A 153 26.22 8.93 56.38
C ASP A 153 27.48 8.93 55.50
N LYS A 154 27.92 7.76 55.03
CA LYS A 154 29.07 7.60 54.14
C LYS A 154 28.71 7.70 52.65
N LEU A 155 27.42 7.66 52.33
CA LEU A 155 26.91 7.75 50.96
C LEU A 155 26.65 9.20 50.56
N LEU A 156 26.75 9.47 49.26
CA LEU A 156 26.47 10.77 48.69
C LEU A 156 24.95 11.03 48.67
N ASP A 157 24.56 12.27 48.93
CA ASP A 157 23.21 12.72 48.60
C ASP A 157 23.07 13.01 47.10
N ALA A 158 21.83 13.18 46.63
CA ALA A 158 21.54 13.39 45.21
C ALA A 158 22.36 14.56 44.61
N SER A 159 22.47 15.69 45.32
CA SER A 159 23.21 16.86 44.81
C SER A 159 24.73 16.64 44.76
N ALA A 160 25.31 15.93 45.73
CA ALA A 160 26.72 15.58 45.70
C ALA A 160 27.01 14.51 44.63
N TYR A 161 26.08 13.58 44.39
CA TYR A 161 26.21 12.55 43.36
C TYR A 161 26.12 13.12 41.93
N GLU A 162 25.21 14.08 41.69
CA GLU A 162 25.13 14.78 40.40
C GLU A 162 26.45 15.48 40.04
N LYS A 163 27.10 16.12 41.03
CA LYS A 163 28.43 16.72 40.85
C LYS A 163 29.50 15.66 40.57
N HIS A 164 29.49 14.56 41.33
CA HIS A 164 30.42 13.44 41.12
C HIS A 164 30.31 12.86 39.70
N CYS A 165 29.09 12.71 39.16
CA CYS A 165 28.88 12.26 37.78
C CYS A 165 29.33 13.30 36.74
N ALA A 166 29.10 14.59 37.00
CA ALA A 166 29.54 15.67 36.11
C ALA A 166 31.07 15.80 36.05
N ASP A 167 31.76 15.60 37.17
CA ASP A 167 33.22 15.63 37.23
C ASP A 167 33.87 14.38 36.62
N ALA A 168 33.19 13.21 36.67
CA ALA A 168 33.64 11.96 36.06
C ALA A 168 33.50 11.95 34.53
N GLN A 169 32.52 12.67 33.97
CA GLN A 169 32.41 12.96 32.54
C GLN A 169 33.42 14.06 32.14
N GLY A 170 34.72 13.77 32.27
CA GLY A 170 35.79 14.70 31.95
C GLY A 170 35.62 15.37 30.57
N ASP A 171 35.76 16.70 30.54
CA ASP A 171 35.79 17.58 29.36
C ASP A 171 35.11 17.03 28.09
N THR A 172 33.81 16.73 28.18
CA THR A 172 33.00 16.62 26.99
C THR A 172 32.82 18.02 26.42
N CYS A 173 33.13 18.18 25.13
CA CYS A 173 33.03 19.44 24.42
C CYS A 173 31.57 19.82 24.13
N ASP A 174 30.74 19.92 25.16
CA ASP A 174 29.38 20.42 25.04
C ASP A 174 29.40 21.95 25.09
N ARG A 175 29.12 22.56 23.93
CA ARG A 175 28.91 24.00 23.84
C ARG A 175 27.65 24.35 24.63
N TYR A 176 27.83 24.93 25.82
CA TYR A 176 26.77 25.64 26.52
C TYR A 176 26.12 26.67 25.56
N GLN A 177 24.81 26.54 25.31
CA GLN A 177 24.11 27.47 24.43
C GLN A 177 23.87 28.79 25.16
N THR A 178 24.80 29.73 24.99
CA THR A 178 24.77 31.08 25.59
C THR A 178 24.04 32.10 24.73
N LEU A 179 23.60 31.70 23.53
CA LEU A 179 22.98 32.58 22.53
C LEU A 179 21.64 31.98 22.07
N TYR A 180 20.57 32.75 22.25
CA TYR A 180 19.22 32.43 21.81
C TYR A 180 18.76 33.45 20.77
N TRP A 181 18.16 32.96 19.68
CA TRP A 181 17.70 33.79 18.56
C TRP A 181 16.20 33.59 18.34
N LYS A 182 15.44 34.69 18.33
CA LYS A 182 14.02 34.69 17.98
C LYS A 182 13.66 36.02 17.31
N ASP A 183 12.96 35.97 16.19
CA ASP A 183 12.49 37.14 15.42
C ASP A 183 13.56 38.22 15.13
N GLY A 184 14.79 37.80 14.81
CA GLY A 184 15.88 38.73 14.46
C GLY A 184 16.59 39.40 15.64
N VAL A 185 16.26 39.03 16.88
CA VAL A 185 16.92 39.54 18.10
C VAL A 185 17.68 38.39 18.77
N ALA A 186 18.94 38.65 19.11
CA ALA A 186 19.81 37.71 19.82
C ALA A 186 19.88 38.08 21.31
N VAL A 187 19.58 37.13 22.19
CA VAL A 187 19.70 37.29 23.66
C VAL A 187 20.86 36.42 24.15
N VAL A 188 21.78 37.03 24.90
CA VAL A 188 22.96 36.37 25.47
C VAL A 188 22.72 36.09 26.95
N VAL A 189 22.84 34.81 27.34
CA VAL A 189 22.70 34.38 28.73
C VAL A 189 24.10 34.20 29.34
N PRO A 190 24.42 34.73 30.54
CA PRO A 190 25.73 34.60 31.15
C PRO A 190 26.08 33.14 31.49
N LYS A 191 27.36 32.78 31.38
CA LYS A 191 27.85 31.48 31.86
C LYS A 191 27.65 31.32 33.36
N GLY A 192 27.02 30.22 33.76
CA GLY A 192 26.84 29.84 35.17
C GLY A 192 25.43 30.09 35.74
N SER A 193 24.50 30.65 34.96
CA SER A 193 23.08 30.66 35.33
C SER A 193 22.39 29.37 34.87
N THR A 194 21.45 28.85 35.67
CA THR A 194 20.56 27.75 35.29
C THR A 194 19.84 28.09 33.99
N SER A 195 19.73 27.13 33.07
CA SER A 195 19.06 27.31 31.77
C SER A 195 17.69 27.99 31.96
N PRO A 196 17.44 29.17 31.36
CA PRO A 196 16.23 29.91 31.62
C PRO A 196 15.00 29.17 31.06
N ASN A 197 13.89 29.23 31.79
CA ASN A 197 12.63 28.60 31.36
C ASN A 197 12.07 29.36 30.14
N ILE A 198 11.36 28.66 29.23
CA ILE A 198 10.88 29.21 27.94
C ILE A 198 10.09 30.52 28.12
N ARG A 199 9.30 30.64 29.19
CA ARG A 199 8.54 31.87 29.50
C ARG A 199 9.42 33.07 29.86
N GLN A 200 10.53 32.84 30.58
CA GLN A 200 11.49 33.90 30.92
C GLN A 200 12.28 34.35 29.68
N LEU A 201 12.55 33.44 28.75
CA LEU A 201 13.10 33.78 27.44
C LEU A 201 12.12 34.64 26.63
N GLU A 202 10.82 34.35 26.66
CA GLU A 202 9.82 35.15 25.94
C GLU A 202 9.65 36.57 26.50
N GLU A 203 9.65 36.73 27.82
CA GLU A 203 9.63 38.05 28.47
C GLU A 203 10.91 38.86 28.17
N THR A 204 12.07 38.19 28.12
CA THR A 204 13.36 38.83 27.76
C THR A 204 13.42 39.19 26.27
N PHE A 205 12.79 38.41 25.40
CA PHE A 205 12.63 38.77 23.98
C PHE A 205 11.67 39.95 23.80
N GLU A 206 10.57 40.06 24.55
CA GLU A 206 9.65 41.21 24.48
C GLU A 206 10.30 42.51 24.97
N THR A 207 11.05 42.45 26.06
CA THR A 207 11.82 43.59 26.59
C THR A 207 12.92 44.02 25.63
N ALA A 208 13.66 43.07 25.03
CA ALA A 208 14.66 43.37 24.00
C ALA A 208 14.06 43.90 22.67
N LYS A 209 12.82 43.50 22.32
CA LYS A 209 12.06 44.08 21.19
C LYS A 209 11.65 45.52 21.46
N LEU A 210 11.27 45.86 22.70
CA LEU A 210 10.95 47.22 23.10
C LEU A 210 12.16 48.15 23.01
N GLU A 211 13.34 47.69 23.43
CA GLU A 211 14.59 48.47 23.36
C GLU A 211 15.16 48.62 21.93
N SER A 212 14.92 47.64 21.05
CA SER A 212 15.39 47.68 19.65
C SER A 212 14.48 48.46 18.70
N SER A 213 13.23 48.73 19.08
CA SER A 213 12.28 49.52 18.26
C SER A 213 12.70 50.98 18.02
N GLY A 214 13.70 51.47 18.74
CA GLY A 214 14.23 52.84 18.60
C GLY A 214 15.62 52.97 17.98
N LYS A 215 16.31 51.89 17.59
CA LYS A 215 17.69 51.96 17.07
C LYS A 215 17.94 50.96 15.95
N SER A 216 18.35 51.46 14.78
CA SER A 216 18.74 50.63 13.63
C SER A 216 19.94 49.72 13.97
N THR A 217 19.87 48.48 13.50
CA THR A 217 20.72 47.31 13.80
C THR A 217 22.17 47.40 13.26
N GLN A 218 22.86 48.51 13.50
CA GLN A 218 24.30 48.66 13.22
C GLN A 218 25.13 49.25 14.36
N GLN A 219 24.55 49.46 15.55
CA GLN A 219 25.28 50.11 16.66
C GLN A 219 25.13 49.39 18.00
N VAL A 220 25.49 48.11 18.07
CA VAL A 220 25.92 47.49 19.33
C VAL A 220 26.98 46.45 18.98
N LEU A 221 28.18 46.56 19.53
CA LEU A 221 29.45 45.88 19.15
C LEU A 221 30.35 46.66 18.18
N SER A 222 30.72 47.88 18.56
CA SER A 222 32.06 48.38 18.22
C SER A 222 32.63 49.19 19.38
N ALA A 223 33.74 48.70 19.92
CA ALA A 223 34.65 49.54 20.67
C ALA A 223 35.26 50.55 19.66
N SER A 224 34.93 51.83 19.84
CA SER A 224 35.40 53.01 19.11
C SER A 224 35.04 53.10 17.60
N PRO A 225 34.54 54.27 17.12
CA PRO A 225 34.31 54.48 15.70
C PRO A 225 35.66 54.71 15.01
N ARG A 226 36.17 53.70 14.30
CA ARG A 226 37.25 53.92 13.32
C ARG A 226 36.63 54.46 12.02
N PRO A 227 37.29 55.41 11.35
CA PRO A 227 36.78 55.98 10.10
C PRO A 227 36.66 54.89 9.04
N SER A 228 35.52 54.86 8.38
CA SER A 228 35.03 53.83 7.45
C SER A 228 35.77 53.72 6.12
N ASN A 229 36.99 54.23 6.00
CA ASN A 229 37.82 54.12 4.78
C ASN A 229 39.33 54.15 5.10
N ALA A 230 39.76 53.51 6.19
CA ALA A 230 41.17 53.24 6.37
C ALA A 230 41.56 52.04 5.48
N ILE A 231 42.42 52.26 4.48
CA ILE A 231 43.03 51.17 3.72
C ILE A 231 43.91 50.38 4.70
N VAL A 232 43.38 49.27 5.21
CA VAL A 232 44.12 48.35 6.08
C VAL A 232 44.98 47.47 5.17
N PRO A 233 46.30 47.37 5.44
CA PRO A 233 47.18 46.48 4.67
C PRO A 233 46.68 45.03 4.67
N GLY A 234 46.79 44.35 3.53
CA GLY A 234 46.23 43.01 3.32
C GLY A 234 46.68 41.97 4.36
N TRP A 235 47.94 42.05 4.83
CA TRP A 235 48.48 41.16 5.86
C TRP A 235 47.79 41.32 7.23
N LEU A 236 47.22 42.49 7.53
CA LEU A 236 46.47 42.74 8.76
C LEU A 236 44.98 42.43 8.59
N THR A 237 44.45 42.64 7.39
CA THR A 237 43.05 42.33 7.04
C THR A 237 42.79 40.83 7.01
N HIS A 238 43.74 40.04 6.51
CA HIS A 238 43.60 38.59 6.30
C HIS A 238 44.51 37.76 7.22
N SER A 239 44.89 38.31 8.37
CA SER A 239 45.75 37.64 9.35
C SER A 239 45.10 36.34 9.84
N GLY A 240 45.69 35.20 9.47
CA GLY A 240 45.20 33.86 9.84
C GLY A 240 44.14 33.29 8.89
N ASP A 241 43.72 34.02 7.86
CA ASP A 241 42.80 33.51 6.85
C ASP A 241 43.55 32.62 5.84
N VAL A 242 43.12 31.36 5.74
CA VAL A 242 43.74 30.37 4.85
C VAL A 242 42.66 29.67 4.03
N LEU A 243 42.81 29.70 2.71
CA LEU A 243 41.99 28.93 1.80
C LEU A 243 42.52 27.49 1.73
N ARG A 244 41.65 26.53 2.00
CA ARG A 244 41.99 25.10 2.01
C ARG A 244 41.19 24.39 0.92
N PHE A 245 41.92 23.79 -0.01
CA PHE A 245 41.38 22.96 -1.08
C PHE A 245 41.79 21.51 -0.89
N SER A 246 40.83 20.61 -1.03
CA SER A 246 41.06 19.18 -1.21
C SER A 246 41.37 18.93 -2.68
N ALA A 247 42.50 18.29 -2.96
CA ALA A 247 42.93 17.97 -4.31
C ALA A 247 43.56 16.58 -4.36
N TYR A 248 43.82 16.07 -5.56
CA TYR A 248 44.63 14.87 -5.76
C TYR A 248 45.54 15.03 -6.98
N PHE A 249 46.61 14.24 -7.03
CA PHE A 249 47.40 14.07 -8.25
C PHE A 249 47.65 12.58 -8.50
N THR A 250 47.83 12.22 -9.77
CA THR A 250 48.16 10.84 -10.16
C THR A 250 49.68 10.68 -10.24
N GLU A 251 50.21 9.64 -9.61
CA GLU A 251 51.61 9.25 -9.67
C GLU A 251 51.72 7.92 -10.43
N GLU A 252 52.61 7.85 -11.41
CA GLU A 252 52.84 6.62 -12.17
C GLU A 252 53.78 5.70 -11.38
N VAL A 253 53.38 4.45 -11.21
CA VAL A 253 54.15 3.44 -10.45
C VAL A 253 54.59 2.35 -11.43
N PRO A 254 55.83 2.42 -11.93
CA PRO A 254 56.30 1.41 -12.87
C PRO A 254 56.56 0.08 -12.14
N PHE A 255 56.35 -1.03 -12.84
CA PHE A 255 56.69 -2.40 -12.41
C PHE A 255 55.94 -2.94 -11.17
N ARG A 256 54.75 -2.42 -10.86
CA ARG A 256 53.89 -2.96 -9.80
C ARG A 256 52.66 -3.68 -10.39
N PRO A 257 52.48 -5.00 -10.16
CA PRO A 257 51.35 -5.74 -10.72
C PRO A 257 49.98 -5.30 -10.18
N GLU A 258 49.93 -4.78 -8.95
CA GLU A 258 48.68 -4.41 -8.28
C GLU A 258 48.14 -3.03 -8.69
N GLU A 259 49.02 -2.11 -9.13
CA GLU A 259 48.66 -0.75 -9.55
C GLU A 259 49.67 -0.22 -10.58
N ALA A 260 49.22 0.36 -11.70
CA ALA A 260 50.09 1.05 -12.65
C ALA A 260 50.16 2.56 -12.40
N ARG A 261 49.10 3.11 -11.79
CA ARG A 261 48.97 4.53 -11.42
C ARG A 261 48.31 4.57 -10.06
N ARG A 262 48.84 5.42 -9.17
CA ARG A 262 48.29 5.63 -7.82
C ARG A 262 47.78 7.04 -7.64
N ILE A 263 46.81 7.20 -6.74
CA ILE A 263 46.13 8.47 -6.52
C ILE A 263 46.49 9.01 -5.13
N ARG A 264 47.15 10.17 -5.10
CA ARG A 264 47.57 10.82 -3.86
C ARG A 264 46.73 12.05 -3.58
N SER A 265 45.94 11.96 -2.51
CA SER A 265 45.11 13.05 -1.99
C SER A 265 45.97 14.04 -1.21
N VAL A 266 45.79 15.34 -1.46
CA VAL A 266 46.55 16.43 -0.83
C VAL A 266 45.62 17.57 -0.44
N TYR A 267 46.07 18.39 0.51
CA TYR A 267 45.51 19.71 0.80
C TYR A 267 46.41 20.79 0.22
N ILE A 268 45.80 21.70 -0.55
CA ILE A 268 46.44 22.92 -1.02
C ILE A 268 45.95 24.05 -0.11
N LEU A 269 46.89 24.68 0.59
CA LEU A 269 46.65 25.81 1.49
C LEU A 269 47.16 27.08 0.82
N HIS A 270 46.29 28.06 0.62
CA HIS A 270 46.66 29.38 0.11
C HIS A 270 46.41 30.43 1.19
N TYR A 271 47.49 31.11 1.60
CA TYR A 271 47.50 32.08 2.69
C TYR A 271 47.14 33.45 2.14
N LEU A 272 46.02 34.03 2.60
CA LEU A 272 45.55 35.33 2.09
C LEU A 272 46.37 36.51 2.63
N GLU A 273 47.08 36.33 3.75
CA GLU A 273 47.92 37.36 4.37
C GLU A 273 49.08 37.81 3.47
N ASP A 274 49.71 36.88 2.75
CA ASP A 274 50.88 37.13 1.92
C ASP A 274 50.77 36.54 0.51
N GLY A 275 49.73 35.79 0.17
CA GLY A 275 49.57 35.15 -1.14
C GLY A 275 50.48 33.94 -1.37
N THR A 276 51.04 33.36 -0.30
CA THR A 276 51.85 32.13 -0.39
C THR A 276 50.99 30.88 -0.45
N THR A 277 51.52 29.81 -1.04
CA THR A 277 50.84 28.52 -1.17
C THR A 277 51.68 27.41 -0.57
N GLN A 278 51.02 26.45 0.09
CA GLN A 278 51.62 25.26 0.67
C GLN A 278 50.82 24.02 0.23
N VAL A 279 51.50 22.91 -0.03
CA VAL A 279 50.84 21.64 -0.37
C VAL A 279 51.23 20.58 0.65
N ILE A 280 50.24 19.98 1.29
CA ILE A 280 50.42 19.02 2.38
C ILE A 280 49.65 17.75 2.04
N GLU A 281 50.28 16.60 2.20
CA GLU A 281 49.60 15.31 2.14
C GLU A 281 49.13 14.92 3.54
N PRO A 282 47.82 14.73 3.76
CA PRO A 282 47.31 14.30 5.05
C PRO A 282 47.84 12.91 5.42
N ARG A 283 48.03 12.68 6.72
CA ARG A 283 48.31 11.34 7.22
C ARG A 283 47.08 10.47 7.00
N LYS A 284 47.15 9.52 6.08
CA LYS A 284 46.18 8.43 6.01
C LYS A 284 46.51 7.42 7.11
N ASN A 285 45.51 6.94 7.84
CA ASN A 285 45.66 5.88 8.84
C ASN A 285 45.90 4.49 8.22
N SER A 286 46.15 4.42 6.90
CA SER A 286 46.28 3.19 6.12
C SER A 286 47.74 2.80 5.95
N GLY A 287 48.03 1.50 6.01
CA GLY A 287 49.36 0.90 5.82
C GLY A 287 49.94 0.99 4.40
N ASP A 288 49.75 2.11 3.69
CA ASP A 288 50.21 2.34 2.32
C ASP A 288 51.74 2.52 2.21
N GLY A 289 52.47 2.56 3.34
CA GLY A 289 53.93 2.60 3.39
C GLY A 289 54.59 3.89 2.87
N ILE A 290 53.79 4.87 2.42
CA ILE A 290 54.25 6.19 1.99
C ILE A 290 54.37 7.09 3.22
N VAL A 291 55.43 7.88 3.33
CA VAL A 291 55.58 8.88 4.39
C VAL A 291 54.73 10.11 4.05
N PRO A 292 53.64 10.40 4.79
CA PRO A 292 52.84 11.61 4.60
C PRO A 292 53.58 12.85 5.13
N GLY A 293 53.38 14.00 4.50
CA GLY A 293 54.02 15.24 4.93
C GLY A 293 53.84 16.42 4.00
N VAL A 294 54.68 17.45 4.19
CA VAL A 294 54.67 18.67 3.38
C VAL A 294 55.35 18.39 2.04
N LEU A 295 54.59 18.44 0.95
CA LEU A 295 55.09 18.26 -0.42
C LEU A 295 55.70 19.55 -0.98
N VAL A 296 55.07 20.69 -0.68
CA VAL A 296 55.56 22.01 -1.07
C VAL A 296 55.53 22.89 0.17
N LYS A 297 56.70 23.43 0.56
CA LYS A 297 56.80 24.38 1.68
C LYS A 297 56.10 25.68 1.33
N ARG A 298 55.58 26.39 2.33
CA ARG A 298 54.91 27.68 2.17
C ARG A 298 55.83 28.68 1.45
N MET A 299 55.45 29.07 0.23
CA MET A 299 56.18 30.04 -0.59
C MET A 299 55.28 30.64 -1.68
N HIS A 300 55.74 31.72 -2.31
CA HIS A 300 55.10 32.22 -3.52
C HIS A 300 55.39 31.29 -4.69
N ILE A 301 54.33 30.81 -5.34
CA ILE A 301 54.42 29.89 -6.47
C ILE A 301 54.03 30.64 -7.74
N SER A 302 54.89 30.63 -8.76
CA SER A 302 54.58 31.21 -10.06
C SER A 302 53.54 30.38 -10.82
N ALA A 303 52.54 31.02 -11.40
CA ALA A 303 51.50 30.40 -12.22
C ALA A 303 52.02 29.90 -13.58
N ALA A 304 53.18 30.39 -14.02
CA ALA A 304 53.78 30.05 -15.31
C ALA A 304 55.25 29.60 -15.13
N PRO A 305 55.52 28.32 -14.80
CA PRO A 305 56.88 27.85 -14.56
C PRO A 305 57.75 27.81 -15.83
N ASN A 306 57.15 27.79 -17.03
CA ASN A 306 57.85 27.58 -18.31
C ASN A 306 58.01 28.83 -19.19
N LEU A 307 57.56 30.01 -18.76
CA LEU A 307 57.75 31.24 -19.54
C LEU A 307 59.09 31.89 -19.17
N LYS A 308 60.19 31.38 -19.75
CA LYS A 308 61.41 32.19 -19.89
C LYS A 308 61.15 33.19 -21.01
N SER A 309 60.66 34.39 -20.69
CA SER A 309 60.68 35.50 -21.65
C SER A 309 62.15 35.85 -21.92
N ILE A 310 62.64 35.44 -23.08
CA ILE A 310 63.89 35.96 -23.63
C ILE A 310 63.58 37.37 -24.13
N SER A 311 63.88 38.38 -23.32
CA SER A 311 64.12 39.75 -23.78
C SER A 311 65.23 40.32 -22.89
N GLY A 312 66.34 40.70 -23.52
CA GLY A 312 67.55 41.19 -22.85
C GLY A 312 67.34 42.50 -22.10
N ASP A 313 68.23 42.74 -21.15
CA ASP A 313 68.43 43.97 -20.38
C ASP A 313 67.18 44.58 -19.73
N GLU A 314 66.68 43.89 -18.69
CA GLU A 314 66.39 44.39 -17.34
C GLU A 314 65.83 43.20 -16.53
N GLY A 315 65.79 43.28 -15.19
CA GLY A 315 65.72 42.11 -14.30
C GLY A 315 64.61 41.08 -14.59
N ILE A 316 64.85 39.84 -14.16
CA ILE A 316 63.95 38.68 -14.30
C ILE A 316 62.55 39.03 -13.78
N ALA A 317 61.62 39.34 -14.69
CA ALA A 317 60.21 39.47 -14.33
C ALA A 317 59.68 38.06 -14.03
N ALA A 318 59.60 37.72 -12.73
CA ALA A 318 58.90 36.53 -12.29
C ALA A 318 57.46 36.58 -12.83
N GLY A 319 57.01 35.51 -13.50
CA GLY A 319 55.62 35.41 -13.97
C GLY A 319 54.61 35.60 -12.84
N PRO A 320 53.34 35.89 -13.16
CA PRO A 320 52.32 36.15 -12.15
C PRO A 320 52.22 35.00 -11.15
N PHE A 321 52.17 35.33 -9.85
CA PHE A 321 52.00 34.33 -8.80
C PHE A 321 50.59 33.75 -8.80
N LEU A 322 50.44 32.53 -8.28
CA LEU A 322 49.13 31.93 -8.07
C LEU A 322 48.32 32.79 -7.10
N GLY A 323 47.12 33.16 -7.52
CA GLY A 323 46.13 33.85 -6.69
C GLY A 323 44.91 32.98 -6.41
N PRO A 324 43.95 33.46 -5.61
CA PRO A 324 42.72 32.74 -5.31
C PRO A 324 41.96 32.28 -6.56
N SER A 325 41.93 33.10 -7.62
CA SER A 325 41.29 32.78 -8.90
C SER A 325 41.92 31.60 -9.66
N SER A 326 43.13 31.18 -9.29
CA SER A 326 43.80 30.01 -9.89
C SER A 326 43.26 28.68 -9.34
N PHE A 327 42.44 28.72 -8.27
CA PHE A 327 41.90 27.54 -7.60
C PHE A 327 40.39 27.46 -7.78
N THR A 328 39.94 26.56 -8.64
CA THR A 328 38.52 26.28 -8.90
C THR A 328 38.23 24.79 -8.71
N VAL A 329 37.16 24.46 -7.97
CA VAL A 329 36.68 23.08 -7.82
C VAL A 329 36.33 22.49 -9.19
N GLY A 330 36.91 21.34 -9.52
CA GLY A 330 36.84 20.70 -10.85
C GLY A 330 37.96 21.13 -11.81
N GLY A 331 38.73 22.16 -11.46
CA GLY A 331 39.90 22.60 -12.23
C GLY A 331 41.19 21.85 -11.85
N SER A 332 42.22 22.04 -12.68
CA SER A 332 43.57 21.52 -12.42
C SER A 332 44.59 22.66 -12.31
N VAL A 333 45.41 22.64 -11.26
CA VAL A 333 46.50 23.59 -11.05
C VAL A 333 47.85 22.89 -11.20
N SER A 334 48.76 23.47 -11.98
CA SER A 334 50.12 22.95 -12.15
C SER A 334 51.07 23.62 -11.16
N ILE A 335 51.70 22.84 -10.29
CA ILE A 335 52.69 23.31 -9.32
C ILE A 335 53.95 22.45 -9.47
N TYR A 336 55.09 23.08 -9.78
CA TYR A 336 56.38 22.40 -9.97
C TYR A 336 56.32 21.17 -10.91
N GLY A 337 55.58 21.30 -12.02
CA GLY A 337 55.47 20.25 -13.04
C GLY A 337 54.50 19.10 -12.68
N LYS A 338 53.83 19.15 -11.52
CA LYS A 338 52.74 18.23 -11.15
C LYS A 338 51.39 18.91 -11.32
N SER A 339 50.43 18.19 -11.89
CA SER A 339 49.06 18.64 -12.04
C SER A 339 48.20 18.14 -10.88
N TYR A 340 47.66 19.07 -10.11
CA TYR A 340 46.77 18.80 -8.97
C TYR A 340 45.33 19.10 -9.37
N HIS A 341 44.45 18.12 -9.25
CA HIS A 341 43.03 18.21 -9.54
C HIS A 341 42.26 18.56 -8.27
N ILE A 342 41.57 19.71 -8.28
CA ILE A 342 40.85 20.21 -7.11
C ILE A 342 39.46 19.58 -7.08
N ILE A 343 39.14 18.90 -5.98
CA ILE A 343 37.87 18.18 -5.81
C ILE A 343 36.88 18.92 -4.92
N ASP A 344 37.37 19.67 -3.94
CA ASP A 344 36.53 20.35 -2.96
C ASP A 344 37.27 21.53 -2.32
N GLY A 345 36.51 22.49 -1.80
CA GLY A 345 37.00 23.60 -1.00
C GLY A 345 36.31 23.58 0.36
N ASP A 346 37.05 23.91 1.41
CA ASP A 346 36.50 24.00 2.77
C ASP A 346 35.34 25.00 2.87
N ALA A 347 34.52 24.90 3.91
CA ALA A 347 33.36 25.77 4.11
C ALA A 347 33.75 27.27 4.07
N PHE A 348 34.84 27.64 4.75
CA PHE A 348 35.39 29.00 4.71
C PHE A 348 35.83 29.40 3.30
N THR A 349 36.49 28.49 2.58
CA THR A 349 37.02 28.72 1.24
C THR A 349 35.89 28.96 0.23
N ARG A 350 34.81 28.18 0.31
CA ARG A 350 33.60 28.37 -0.50
C ARG A 350 32.98 29.74 -0.27
N MET A 351 32.81 30.12 1.00
CA MET A 351 32.23 31.41 1.40
C MET A 351 33.07 32.60 0.95
N TYR A 352 34.40 32.53 1.11
CA TYR A 352 35.33 33.57 0.64
C TYR A 352 35.36 33.69 -0.88
N MET A 353 35.36 32.56 -1.59
CA MET A 353 35.37 32.53 -3.05
C MET A 353 34.08 33.12 -3.62
N GLU A 354 32.94 32.80 -3.02
CA GLU A 354 31.64 33.38 -3.39
C GLU A 354 31.59 34.90 -3.14
N SER A 355 32.07 35.37 -1.98
CA SER A 355 32.13 36.81 -1.68
C SER A 355 33.12 37.58 -2.55
N SER A 356 34.16 36.89 -3.06
CA SER A 356 35.14 37.44 -3.99
C SER A 356 34.70 37.35 -5.47
N GLY A 357 33.46 36.92 -5.75
CA GLY A 357 32.90 36.83 -7.10
C GLY A 357 33.33 35.60 -7.92
N LEU A 358 33.84 34.56 -7.26
CA LEU A 358 34.33 33.32 -7.86
C LEU A 358 33.58 32.09 -7.28
N PRO A 359 32.29 31.89 -7.60
CA PRO A 359 31.51 30.79 -7.04
C PRO A 359 32.12 29.42 -7.38
N GLN A 360 32.24 28.55 -6.39
CA GLN A 360 32.83 27.22 -6.52
C GLN A 360 31.77 26.17 -6.87
N GLY A 361 32.16 25.14 -7.63
CA GLY A 361 31.29 24.01 -7.98
C GLY A 361 30.94 23.09 -6.81
N ALA A 362 30.06 22.10 -7.08
CA ALA A 362 29.78 21.02 -6.13
C ALA A 362 31.04 20.17 -5.88
N ALA A 363 31.14 19.57 -4.68
CA ALA A 363 32.24 18.69 -4.34
C ALA A 363 32.27 17.47 -5.27
N LEU A 364 33.44 17.13 -5.79
CA LEU A 364 33.64 15.97 -6.66
C LEU A 364 34.16 14.78 -5.84
N PRO A 365 33.72 13.55 -6.14
CA PRO A 365 34.25 12.37 -5.48
C PRO A 365 35.71 12.14 -5.88
N LEU A 366 36.50 11.62 -4.94
CA LEU A 366 37.84 11.12 -5.26
C LEU A 366 37.72 9.95 -6.25
N PRO A 367 38.52 9.92 -7.33
CA PRO A 367 38.58 8.76 -8.20
C PRO A 367 39.07 7.53 -7.43
N VAL A 368 38.52 6.36 -7.79
CA VAL A 368 38.91 5.08 -7.19
C VAL A 368 40.30 4.70 -7.67
N ASP A 369 41.19 4.37 -6.73
CA ASP A 369 42.54 3.90 -7.04
C ASP A 369 42.52 2.43 -7.50
N GLN A 370 43.39 2.06 -8.45
CA GLN A 370 43.52 0.71 -8.98
C GLN A 370 43.88 -0.29 -7.87
N TYR A 371 44.70 0.13 -6.92
CA TYR A 371 45.06 -0.70 -5.77
C TYR A 371 43.85 -1.00 -4.87
N ALA A 372 42.97 -0.02 -4.66
CA ALA A 372 41.75 -0.21 -3.88
C ALA A 372 40.82 -1.23 -4.55
N GLU A 373 40.70 -1.18 -5.88
CA GLU A 373 39.95 -2.20 -6.64
C GLU A 373 40.58 -3.60 -6.56
N TYR A 374 41.91 -3.68 -6.63
CA TYR A 374 42.63 -4.95 -6.51
C TYR A 374 42.40 -5.58 -5.14
N ILE A 375 42.53 -4.81 -4.05
CA ILE A 375 42.25 -5.28 -2.69
C ILE A 375 40.78 -5.68 -2.54
N ALA A 376 39.84 -4.91 -3.10
CA ALA A 376 38.43 -5.26 -3.06
C ALA A 376 38.13 -6.57 -3.81
N LYS A 377 38.81 -6.83 -4.94
CA LYS A 377 38.71 -8.10 -5.69
C LYS A 377 39.35 -9.25 -4.91
N LYS A 378 40.50 -9.04 -4.30
CA LYS A 378 41.23 -10.04 -3.50
C LYS A 378 40.48 -10.41 -2.21
N ASN A 379 39.90 -9.42 -1.55
CA ASN A 379 39.12 -9.59 -0.33
C ASN A 379 37.66 -9.92 -0.61
N LYS A 380 37.25 -10.01 -1.88
CA LYS A 380 35.91 -10.46 -2.23
C LYS A 380 35.80 -11.91 -1.74
N PRO A 381 34.91 -12.21 -0.79
CA PRO A 381 34.74 -13.58 -0.34
C PRO A 381 34.36 -14.44 -1.56
N SER A 382 35.08 -15.53 -1.76
CA SER A 382 34.73 -16.53 -2.77
C SER A 382 33.29 -16.99 -2.51
N GLY A 383 32.47 -16.94 -3.56
CA GLY A 383 31.02 -16.98 -3.48
C GLY A 383 30.41 -18.12 -2.67
N LEU A 384 29.16 -17.85 -2.28
CA LEU A 384 28.28 -18.57 -1.38
C LEU A 384 28.43 -18.12 0.08
N SER A 385 27.45 -17.35 0.52
CA SER A 385 27.24 -17.00 1.92
C SER A 385 27.07 -18.27 2.75
N ARG A 386 27.42 -18.21 4.03
CA ARG A 386 27.13 -19.29 5.00
C ARG A 386 25.64 -19.66 5.04
N ALA A 387 24.77 -18.73 4.62
CA ALA A 387 23.33 -18.94 4.53
C ALA A 387 22.88 -19.70 3.27
N ASP A 388 23.71 -19.79 2.24
CA ASP A 388 23.30 -20.38 0.96
C ASP A 388 23.10 -21.90 1.08
N PRO A 389 22.03 -22.47 0.49
CA PRO A 389 21.73 -23.90 0.55
C PRO A 389 22.85 -24.78 -0.01
N GLN A 390 23.58 -24.28 -1.01
CA GLN A 390 24.68 -24.97 -1.68
C GLN A 390 26.04 -24.70 -1.03
N SER A 391 26.08 -23.97 0.09
CA SER A 391 27.35 -23.67 0.76
C SER A 391 27.98 -24.96 1.32
N PRO A 392 29.29 -25.20 1.09
CA PRO A 392 30.00 -26.36 1.63
C PRO A 392 29.90 -26.45 3.16
N THR A 393 29.85 -25.30 3.84
CA THR A 393 29.68 -25.19 5.29
C THR A 393 28.36 -25.76 5.76
N ARG A 394 27.25 -25.48 5.06
CA ARG A 394 25.92 -25.96 5.44
C ARG A 394 25.77 -27.45 5.17
N TYR A 395 26.36 -27.94 4.09
CA TYR A 395 26.43 -29.38 3.82
C TYR A 395 27.22 -30.12 4.92
N ALA A 396 28.36 -29.57 5.34
CA ALA A 396 29.13 -30.12 6.46
C ALA A 396 28.35 -30.09 7.78
N GLU A 397 27.59 -29.03 8.08
CA GLU A 397 26.72 -28.96 9.26
C GLU A 397 25.64 -30.05 9.26
N ILE A 398 24.99 -30.32 8.11
CA ILE A 398 23.99 -31.38 7.98
C ILE A 398 24.62 -32.76 8.19
N LEU A 399 25.80 -33.02 7.60
CA LEU A 399 26.54 -34.26 7.82
C LEU A 399 26.94 -34.45 9.29
N MET A 400 27.21 -33.35 10.00
CA MET A 400 27.51 -33.33 11.43
C MET A 400 26.24 -33.41 12.31
N GLY A 401 25.07 -33.65 11.72
CA GLY A 401 23.82 -33.85 12.43
C GLY A 401 23.18 -32.56 12.97
N ARG A 402 23.61 -31.38 12.49
CA ARG A 402 23.00 -30.11 12.86
C ARG A 402 21.81 -29.81 11.95
N ASP A 403 20.65 -29.56 12.55
CA ASP A 403 19.46 -29.20 11.80
C ASP A 403 19.58 -27.77 11.20
N PRO A 404 19.31 -27.60 9.89
CA PRO A 404 19.27 -26.28 9.29
C PRO A 404 18.05 -25.50 9.80
N GLY A 405 18.28 -24.65 10.80
CA GLY A 405 17.24 -24.14 11.68
C GLY A 405 16.23 -23.09 11.17
N THR A 406 15.19 -23.00 12.00
CA THR A 406 14.34 -21.86 12.44
C THR A 406 13.44 -21.11 11.46
N LYS A 407 13.88 -20.70 10.26
CA LYS A 407 13.03 -19.84 9.40
C LYS A 407 11.72 -20.52 8.96
N LYS A 408 11.77 -21.84 8.73
CA LYS A 408 10.59 -22.63 8.36
C LYS A 408 9.61 -22.77 9.53
N LEU A 409 10.13 -22.90 10.76
CA LEU A 409 9.31 -23.01 11.97
C LEU A 409 8.65 -21.68 12.30
N GLN A 410 9.38 -20.56 12.23
CA GLN A 410 8.83 -19.23 12.46
C GLN A 410 7.65 -18.95 11.53
N LYS A 411 7.83 -19.20 10.23
CA LYS A 411 6.76 -19.03 9.24
C LYS A 411 5.57 -19.96 9.50
N PHE A 412 5.83 -21.20 9.90
CA PHE A 412 4.79 -22.13 10.29
C PHE A 412 3.98 -21.61 11.49
N LEU A 413 4.64 -21.08 12.52
CA LEU A 413 3.97 -20.53 13.71
C LEU A 413 3.14 -19.29 13.39
N GLU A 414 3.65 -18.37 12.57
CA GLU A 414 2.96 -17.16 12.13
C GLU A 414 1.78 -17.46 11.18
N GLY A 415 1.97 -18.43 10.28
CA GLY A 415 1.01 -18.79 9.24
C GLY A 415 0.04 -19.91 9.61
N ASN A 416 0.15 -20.48 10.82
CA ASN A 416 -0.59 -21.66 11.22
C ASN A 416 -2.10 -21.44 11.06
N SER A 417 -2.76 -22.38 10.39
CA SER A 417 -4.21 -22.40 10.17
C SER A 417 -4.79 -21.27 9.31
N ASN A 418 -3.96 -20.37 8.76
CA ASN A 418 -4.41 -19.33 7.84
C ASN A 418 -4.27 -19.82 6.39
N VAL A 419 -5.42 -19.99 5.73
CA VAL A 419 -5.50 -20.44 4.33
C VAL A 419 -6.25 -19.39 3.51
N LEU A 420 -5.65 -18.95 2.42
CA LEU A 420 -6.33 -18.08 1.46
C LEU A 420 -7.10 -18.96 0.48
N ARG A 421 -8.41 -18.70 0.35
CA ARG A 421 -9.33 -19.47 -0.47
C ARG A 421 -9.85 -18.60 -1.61
N PHE A 422 -9.52 -19.01 -2.82
CA PHE A 422 -9.99 -18.40 -4.06
C PHE A 422 -10.94 -19.34 -4.80
N SER A 423 -11.97 -18.78 -5.40
CA SER A 423 -12.88 -19.48 -6.30
C SER A 423 -12.42 -19.21 -7.73
N ALA A 424 -12.10 -20.27 -8.45
CA ALA A 424 -11.62 -20.20 -9.83
C ALA A 424 -12.51 -21.01 -10.77
N VAL A 425 -12.53 -20.63 -12.03
CA VAL A 425 -13.17 -21.39 -13.10
C VAL A 425 -12.17 -21.68 -14.20
N TRP A 426 -12.25 -22.88 -14.76
CA TRP A 426 -11.49 -23.26 -15.94
C TRP A 426 -12.47 -23.54 -17.08
N ASP A 427 -12.32 -22.78 -18.17
CA ASP A 427 -13.02 -23.02 -19.42
C ASP A 427 -12.25 -24.13 -20.17
N ASP A 428 -12.76 -25.37 -20.12
CA ASP A 428 -12.16 -26.50 -20.84
C ASP A 428 -12.48 -26.38 -22.34
N LEU A 429 -11.74 -25.49 -23.01
CA LEU A 429 -11.83 -25.20 -24.44
C LEU A 429 -11.08 -26.23 -25.29
N ALA A 430 -10.11 -26.95 -24.70
CA ALA A 430 -9.08 -27.68 -25.42
C ALA A 430 -9.52 -29.07 -25.92
N GLY A 431 -10.59 -29.65 -25.34
CA GLY A 431 -11.11 -30.97 -25.75
C GLY A 431 -12.30 -30.93 -26.71
N ALA A 432 -12.76 -29.74 -27.09
CA ALA A 432 -13.99 -29.56 -27.84
C ALA A 432 -13.76 -29.86 -29.33
N LEU A 433 -14.26 -31.00 -29.80
CA LEU A 433 -14.58 -31.21 -31.23
C LEU A 433 -15.34 -29.99 -31.79
N PRO A 434 -15.23 -29.68 -33.08
CA PRO A 434 -15.96 -28.56 -33.68
C PRO A 434 -17.46 -28.64 -33.33
N GLY A 435 -17.95 -27.70 -32.51
CA GLY A 435 -19.34 -27.65 -32.05
C GLY A 435 -19.62 -28.12 -30.61
N ALA A 436 -18.62 -28.59 -29.87
CA ALA A 436 -18.79 -28.87 -28.45
C ALA A 436 -18.85 -27.57 -27.64
N VAL A 437 -19.84 -27.48 -26.75
CA VAL A 437 -20.01 -26.33 -25.86
C VAL A 437 -18.90 -26.36 -24.81
N PRO A 438 -18.10 -25.30 -24.64
CA PRO A 438 -17.06 -25.26 -23.62
C PRO A 438 -17.69 -25.42 -22.24
N VAL A 439 -17.29 -26.47 -21.54
CA VAL A 439 -17.76 -26.79 -20.19
C VAL A 439 -16.92 -25.99 -19.21
N ARG A 440 -17.56 -25.06 -18.50
CA ARG A 440 -16.92 -24.34 -17.40
C ARG A 440 -16.89 -25.24 -16.18
N ARG A 441 -15.73 -25.36 -15.54
CA ARG A 441 -15.58 -26.17 -14.32
C ARG A 441 -15.15 -25.30 -13.15
N PRO A 442 -15.87 -25.34 -12.02
CA PRO A 442 -15.50 -24.59 -10.83
C PRO A 442 -14.44 -25.33 -9.99
N TYR A 443 -13.49 -24.57 -9.46
CA TYR A 443 -12.39 -25.05 -8.63
C TYR A 443 -12.19 -24.15 -7.41
N LYS A 444 -11.70 -24.74 -6.33
CA LYS A 444 -11.20 -24.03 -5.15
C LYS A 444 -9.68 -24.05 -5.18
N PHE A 445 -9.09 -22.87 -5.08
CA PHE A 445 -7.66 -22.67 -4.88
C PHE A 445 -7.42 -22.38 -3.40
N LEU A 446 -6.64 -23.22 -2.75
CA LEU A 446 -6.27 -23.10 -1.34
C LEU A 446 -4.78 -22.79 -1.28
N TYR A 447 -4.44 -21.59 -0.82
CA TYR A 447 -3.05 -21.17 -0.61
C TYR A 447 -2.75 -21.21 0.89
N TYR A 448 -1.75 -22.00 1.27
CA TYR A 448 -1.34 -22.19 2.66
C TYR A 448 -0.23 -21.20 3.01
N LEU A 449 -0.51 -20.26 3.92
CA LEU A 449 0.47 -19.25 4.31
C LEU A 449 1.65 -19.84 5.11
N GLU A 450 1.44 -20.98 5.77
CA GLU A 450 2.49 -21.65 6.57
C GLU A 450 3.70 -22.09 5.73
N ASP A 451 3.50 -22.55 4.48
CA ASP A 451 4.56 -23.12 3.65
C ASP A 451 4.57 -22.67 2.18
N ASP A 452 3.69 -21.73 1.79
CA ASP A 452 3.52 -21.25 0.40
C ASP A 452 3.18 -22.36 -0.60
N THR A 453 2.39 -23.32 -0.16
CA THR A 453 1.89 -24.37 -1.06
C THR A 453 0.47 -24.07 -1.50
N VAL A 454 0.13 -24.58 -2.68
CA VAL A 454 -1.20 -24.47 -3.26
C VAL A 454 -1.80 -25.86 -3.38
N GLU A 455 -3.05 -26.01 -2.93
CA GLU A 455 -3.89 -27.17 -3.21
C GLU A 455 -5.06 -26.73 -4.09
N ILE A 456 -5.37 -27.51 -5.13
CA ILE A 456 -6.50 -27.22 -6.02
C ILE A 456 -7.51 -28.37 -5.90
N GLN A 457 -8.74 -28.01 -5.56
CA GLN A 457 -9.84 -28.95 -5.40
C GLN A 457 -10.94 -28.65 -6.41
N GLU A 458 -11.44 -29.69 -7.08
CA GLU A 458 -12.61 -29.56 -7.95
C GLU A 458 -13.90 -29.47 -7.11
N LEU A 459 -14.77 -28.52 -7.45
CA LEU A 459 -16.05 -28.36 -6.79
C LEU A 459 -17.05 -29.40 -7.34
N LYS A 460 -17.55 -30.26 -6.46
CA LYS A 460 -18.57 -31.26 -6.81
C LYS A 460 -19.94 -30.61 -6.93
N GLU A 461 -20.46 -30.54 -8.15
CA GLU A 461 -21.89 -30.35 -8.41
C GLU A 461 -22.62 -31.71 -8.41
N GLY A 462 -23.94 -31.72 -8.25
CA GLY A 462 -24.72 -32.96 -8.25
C GLY A 462 -24.77 -33.63 -9.64
N ASN A 463 -24.76 -34.96 -9.68
CA ASN A 463 -25.03 -35.76 -10.89
C ASN A 463 -24.12 -35.52 -12.12
N ILE A 464 -22.83 -35.16 -11.93
CA ILE A 464 -21.93 -34.83 -13.07
C ILE A 464 -21.28 -36.08 -13.74
N GLY A 465 -21.60 -37.30 -13.32
CA GLY A 465 -21.13 -38.54 -13.99
C GLY A 465 -19.60 -38.72 -14.08
N ARG A 466 -18.82 -37.95 -13.32
CA ARG A 466 -17.36 -38.03 -13.24
C ARG A 466 -16.94 -38.53 -11.87
N GLU A 467 -15.89 -39.35 -11.86
CA GLU A 467 -15.22 -39.77 -10.63
C GLU A 467 -14.29 -38.64 -10.17
N PHE A 468 -14.31 -38.31 -8.87
CA PHE A 468 -13.64 -37.12 -8.34
C PHE A 468 -12.38 -37.50 -7.57
N TYR A 469 -11.29 -36.78 -7.87
CA TYR A 469 -10.08 -36.76 -7.08
C TYR A 469 -9.67 -35.30 -6.82
N ARG A 470 -8.88 -35.06 -5.77
CA ARG A 470 -8.13 -33.81 -5.60
C ARG A 470 -7.43 -33.47 -6.92
N PHE A 471 -7.65 -32.27 -7.46
CA PHE A 471 -7.15 -31.91 -8.79
C PHE A 471 -5.63 -31.70 -8.80
N LEU A 472 -5.12 -30.98 -7.78
CA LEU A 472 -3.69 -30.82 -7.53
C LEU A 472 -3.41 -31.06 -6.06
N ALA A 473 -2.46 -31.96 -5.77
CA ALA A 473 -1.94 -32.16 -4.41
C ALA A 473 -1.28 -30.88 -3.88
N ARG A 474 -1.33 -30.70 -2.56
CA ARG A 474 -0.65 -29.60 -1.88
C ARG A 474 0.84 -29.60 -2.22
N ALA A 475 1.27 -28.60 -2.98
CA ALA A 475 2.64 -28.48 -3.46
C ALA A 475 2.96 -27.02 -3.79
N PRO A 476 4.25 -26.62 -3.80
CA PRO A 476 4.65 -25.33 -4.35
C PRO A 476 4.30 -25.29 -5.84
N LEU A 477 3.54 -24.28 -6.25
CA LEU A 477 3.06 -24.12 -7.63
C LEU A 477 4.03 -23.21 -8.40
N PRO A 478 4.69 -23.66 -9.48
CA PRO A 478 5.55 -22.79 -10.28
C PRO A 478 4.75 -21.77 -11.08
N LYS A 479 5.24 -20.52 -11.20
CA LYS A 479 4.60 -19.44 -11.98
C LYS A 479 4.67 -19.68 -13.48
N HIS A 480 5.78 -20.23 -13.94
CA HIS A 480 6.05 -20.51 -15.35
C HIS A 480 6.25 -22.00 -15.56
N ARG A 481 6.06 -22.46 -16.79
CA ARG A 481 6.47 -23.80 -17.19
C ARG A 481 8.00 -23.87 -17.15
N SER A 482 8.54 -24.21 -16.00
CA SER A 482 9.96 -24.38 -15.79
C SER A 482 10.40 -25.70 -16.43
N SER A 483 11.51 -25.68 -17.16
CA SER A 483 12.19 -26.86 -17.71
C SER A 483 12.99 -27.58 -16.62
N LEU A 484 12.34 -27.84 -15.48
CA LEU A 484 13.00 -28.48 -14.35
C LEU A 484 13.25 -29.96 -14.68
N GLU A 485 14.46 -30.41 -14.41
CA GLU A 485 14.80 -31.81 -14.45
C GLU A 485 14.40 -32.47 -13.12
N LEU A 486 14.32 -33.80 -13.14
CA LEU A 486 13.96 -34.58 -11.97
C LEU A 486 15.05 -34.44 -10.90
N GLY A 487 14.78 -33.66 -9.85
CA GLY A 487 15.73 -33.40 -8.75
C GLY A 487 15.97 -31.92 -8.47
N ASP A 488 15.54 -31.02 -9.36
CA ASP A 488 15.66 -29.58 -9.13
C ASP A 488 14.69 -29.11 -8.05
N THR A 489 15.20 -28.31 -7.12
CA THR A 489 14.37 -27.64 -6.11
C THR A 489 13.87 -26.31 -6.65
N LEU A 490 12.54 -26.14 -6.65
CA LEU A 490 11.92 -24.87 -7.00
C LEU A 490 12.35 -23.79 -5.99
N ALA A 491 12.98 -22.73 -6.49
CA ALA A 491 13.20 -21.53 -5.69
C ALA A 491 11.85 -20.89 -5.35
N ARG A 492 11.76 -20.30 -4.15
CA ARG A 492 10.51 -19.68 -3.67
C ARG A 492 10.04 -18.54 -4.58
N GLU A 493 10.96 -17.84 -5.22
CA GLU A 493 10.70 -16.70 -6.11
C GLU A 493 10.02 -17.13 -7.42
N ASP A 494 10.30 -18.36 -7.87
CA ASP A 494 9.71 -18.96 -9.07
C ASP A 494 8.32 -19.58 -8.80
N CYS A 495 7.93 -19.66 -7.53
CA CYS A 495 6.63 -20.17 -7.10
C CYS A 495 5.59 -19.04 -7.01
N VAL A 496 4.34 -19.40 -7.28
CA VAL A 496 3.17 -18.53 -7.15
C VAL A 496 3.10 -18.00 -5.72
N SER A 497 2.97 -16.69 -5.61
CA SER A 497 2.79 -15.98 -4.35
C SER A 497 1.34 -15.47 -4.22
N PRO A 498 0.89 -15.05 -3.02
CA PRO A 498 -0.45 -14.51 -2.83
C PRO A 498 -0.71 -13.25 -3.66
N ALA A 499 0.33 -12.50 -4.01
CA ALA A 499 0.25 -11.30 -4.83
C ALA A 499 -0.11 -11.59 -6.30
N ASP A 500 0.20 -12.79 -6.78
CA ASP A 500 -0.09 -13.24 -8.15
C ASP A 500 -1.56 -13.67 -8.31
N LEU A 501 -2.22 -14.08 -7.22
CA LEU A 501 -3.59 -14.60 -7.19
C LEU A 501 -4.63 -13.47 -7.09
N LYS A 502 -4.81 -12.67 -8.13
CA LYS A 502 -5.77 -11.55 -8.14
C LYS A 502 -7.17 -11.97 -8.60
N ILE A 503 -8.21 -11.34 -8.06
CA ILE A 503 -9.59 -11.50 -8.57
C ILE A 503 -9.69 -10.87 -9.97
N GLY A 504 -10.18 -11.62 -10.95
CA GLY A 504 -10.12 -11.31 -12.38
C GLY A 504 -8.80 -11.69 -13.04
N GLY A 505 -7.80 -12.09 -12.26
CA GLY A 505 -6.51 -12.57 -12.75
C GLY A 505 -6.61 -13.97 -13.37
N LYS A 506 -5.76 -14.22 -14.36
CA LYS A 506 -5.57 -15.54 -14.96
C LYS A 506 -4.32 -16.18 -14.39
N VAL A 507 -4.44 -17.43 -13.93
CA VAL A 507 -3.34 -18.20 -13.35
C VAL A 507 -3.12 -19.44 -14.19
N GLU A 508 -1.89 -19.64 -14.66
CA GLU A 508 -1.51 -20.84 -15.40
C GLU A 508 -1.04 -21.93 -14.43
N VAL A 509 -1.64 -23.11 -14.52
CA VAL A 509 -1.31 -24.28 -13.70
C VAL A 509 -1.06 -25.45 -14.64
N HIS A 510 0.19 -25.88 -14.76
CA HIS A 510 0.59 -27.01 -15.63
C HIS A 510 0.02 -26.94 -17.06
N GLY A 511 -0.01 -25.75 -17.67
CA GLY A 511 -0.53 -25.52 -19.02
C GLY A 511 -2.05 -25.31 -19.11
N ARG A 512 -2.76 -25.21 -17.99
CA ARG A 512 -4.20 -24.89 -17.93
C ARG A 512 -4.39 -23.50 -17.33
N VAL A 513 -5.18 -22.65 -17.99
CA VAL A 513 -5.41 -21.27 -17.55
C VAL A 513 -6.71 -21.18 -16.76
N PHE A 514 -6.59 -20.90 -15.47
CA PHE A 514 -7.70 -20.69 -14.54
C PHE A 514 -8.01 -19.20 -14.42
N LEU A 515 -9.30 -18.84 -14.39
CA LEU A 515 -9.76 -17.50 -14.08
C LEU A 515 -10.22 -17.46 -12.61
N ILE A 516 -9.57 -16.65 -11.79
CA ILE A 516 -10.04 -16.38 -10.43
C ILE A 516 -11.15 -15.34 -10.51
N HIS A 517 -12.31 -15.64 -9.93
CA HIS A 517 -13.48 -14.76 -10.04
C HIS A 517 -14.03 -14.29 -8.69
N ASP A 518 -13.73 -15.01 -7.62
CA ASP A 518 -14.15 -14.65 -6.27
C ASP A 518 -13.13 -15.15 -5.23
N ALA A 519 -13.20 -14.62 -4.02
CA ALA A 519 -12.38 -15.01 -2.89
C ALA A 519 -13.21 -15.01 -1.59
N ASP A 520 -12.79 -15.79 -0.60
CA ASP A 520 -13.46 -15.84 0.70
C ASP A 520 -13.28 -14.52 1.48
N ASN A 521 -14.19 -14.19 2.40
CA ASN A 521 -14.17 -12.92 3.13
C ASN A 521 -12.85 -12.72 3.90
N PHE A 522 -12.32 -13.79 4.52
CA PHE A 522 -11.02 -13.76 5.17
C PHE A 522 -9.89 -13.40 4.20
N THR A 523 -9.90 -14.01 3.01
CA THR A 523 -8.88 -13.77 1.97
C THR A 523 -8.95 -12.33 1.46
N LYS A 524 -10.16 -11.82 1.25
CA LYS A 524 -10.43 -10.43 0.87
C LYS A 524 -9.83 -9.44 1.87
N GLU A 525 -10.13 -9.61 3.16
CA GLU A 525 -9.57 -8.76 4.22
C GLU A 525 -8.05 -8.88 4.34
N TRP A 526 -7.52 -10.10 4.21
CA TRP A 526 -6.09 -10.35 4.31
C TRP A 526 -5.33 -9.66 3.18
N CYS A 527 -5.82 -9.76 1.94
CA CYS A 527 -5.25 -9.09 0.77
C CYS A 527 -5.28 -7.56 0.89
N ILE A 528 -6.36 -6.98 1.44
CA ILE A 528 -6.42 -5.53 1.70
C ILE A 528 -5.35 -5.13 2.73
N ARG A 529 -5.25 -5.87 3.84
CA ARG A 529 -4.34 -5.54 4.95
C ARG A 529 -2.85 -5.73 4.61
N HIS A 530 -2.50 -6.82 3.94
CA HIS A 530 -1.09 -7.20 3.74
C HIS A 530 -0.57 -6.87 2.34
N LEU A 531 -1.42 -6.92 1.30
CA LEU A 531 -1.03 -6.63 -0.09
C LEU A 531 -1.49 -5.25 -0.57
N GLY A 532 -2.26 -4.51 0.25
CA GLY A 532 -2.73 -3.17 -0.09
C GLY A 532 -3.72 -3.13 -1.27
N TRP A 533 -4.53 -4.17 -1.47
CA TRP A 533 -5.52 -4.18 -2.54
C TRP A 533 -6.61 -3.13 -2.33
N ALA A 534 -6.99 -2.43 -3.40
CA ALA A 534 -8.13 -1.51 -3.39
C ALA A 534 -9.45 -2.27 -3.23
N LEU A 535 -10.43 -1.69 -2.53
CA LEU A 535 -11.73 -2.33 -2.25
C LEU A 535 -12.46 -2.80 -3.52
N GLU A 536 -12.30 -2.07 -4.63
CA GLU A 536 -12.89 -2.43 -5.92
C GLU A 536 -12.27 -3.70 -6.54
N ALA A 537 -10.96 -3.91 -6.34
CA ALA A 537 -10.24 -5.09 -6.83
C ALA A 537 -10.65 -6.38 -6.12
N VAL A 538 -11.41 -6.26 -5.02
CA VAL A 538 -11.87 -7.38 -4.19
C VAL A 538 -13.30 -7.82 -4.58
N LYS A 539 -13.94 -7.09 -5.50
CA LYS A 539 -15.31 -7.37 -5.93
C LYS A 539 -15.38 -8.66 -6.77
N ALA A 540 -16.33 -9.53 -6.43
CA ALA A 540 -16.58 -10.76 -7.17
C ALA A 540 -17.03 -10.46 -8.60
N ILE A 541 -16.53 -11.25 -9.56
CA ILE A 541 -16.88 -11.18 -10.97
C ILE A 541 -17.92 -12.25 -11.25
N ASP A 542 -19.04 -11.85 -11.87
CA ASP A 542 -20.04 -12.81 -12.33
C ASP A 542 -19.55 -13.51 -13.59
N VAL A 543 -19.42 -14.84 -13.50
CA VAL A 543 -18.99 -15.71 -14.62
C VAL A 543 -20.13 -16.58 -15.13
N SER A 544 -21.36 -16.35 -14.65
CA SER A 544 -22.55 -17.05 -15.12
C SER A 544 -22.83 -16.72 -16.59
N LYS A 545 -23.26 -17.72 -17.36
CA LYS A 545 -23.82 -17.51 -18.70
C LYS A 545 -25.34 -17.50 -18.56
N PRO A 546 -26.06 -16.49 -19.09
CA PRO A 546 -27.51 -16.55 -19.11
C PRO A 546 -27.95 -17.75 -19.94
N ALA A 547 -28.89 -18.53 -19.40
CA ALA A 547 -29.45 -19.67 -20.13
C ALA A 547 -30.13 -19.15 -21.41
N PRO A 548 -29.95 -19.83 -22.56
CA PRO A 548 -30.71 -19.46 -23.75
C PRO A 548 -32.21 -19.59 -23.42
N PRO A 549 -33.05 -18.63 -23.87
CA PRO A 549 -34.48 -18.74 -23.65
C PRO A 549 -34.99 -20.05 -24.26
N PRO A 550 -35.96 -20.72 -23.62
CA PRO A 550 -36.56 -21.91 -24.20
C PRO A 550 -37.15 -21.55 -25.57
N ARG A 551 -36.92 -22.41 -26.57
CA ARG A 551 -37.54 -22.20 -27.89
C ARG A 551 -39.05 -22.30 -27.75
N GLU A 552 -39.76 -21.25 -28.11
CA GLU A 552 -41.22 -21.28 -28.19
C GLU A 552 -41.64 -22.25 -29.29
N LYS A 553 -42.57 -23.15 -28.96
CA LYS A 553 -43.11 -24.12 -29.92
C LYS A 553 -44.27 -23.46 -30.66
N GLU A 554 -44.05 -23.05 -31.90
CA GLU A 554 -45.14 -22.59 -32.77
C GLU A 554 -46.04 -23.77 -33.16
N LEU A 555 -47.34 -23.49 -33.36
CA LEU A 555 -48.25 -24.50 -33.89
C LEU A 555 -47.92 -24.76 -35.36
N PRO A 556 -47.91 -26.02 -35.81
CA PRO A 556 -47.74 -26.32 -37.22
C PRO A 556 -48.87 -25.69 -38.04
N PRO A 557 -48.63 -25.38 -39.32
CA PRO A 557 -49.68 -24.89 -40.21
C PRO A 557 -50.84 -25.88 -40.27
N TYR A 558 -52.06 -25.35 -40.33
CA TYR A 558 -53.28 -26.14 -40.40
C TYR A 558 -53.29 -27.06 -41.63
N ASN A 559 -53.65 -28.33 -41.42
CA ASN A 559 -53.55 -29.40 -42.42
C ASN A 559 -54.72 -29.46 -43.43
N GLY A 560 -55.74 -28.59 -43.30
CA GLY A 560 -56.90 -28.55 -44.20
C GLY A 560 -58.06 -29.48 -43.83
N TYR A 561 -57.95 -30.28 -42.76
CA TYR A 561 -59.00 -31.21 -42.32
C TYR A 561 -59.62 -30.78 -40.98
N GLY A 562 -60.94 -30.91 -40.80
CA GLY A 562 -61.63 -30.55 -39.55
C GLY A 562 -61.80 -29.04 -39.33
N ASP A 563 -62.10 -28.60 -38.10
CA ASP A 563 -62.09 -27.16 -37.77
C ASP A 563 -60.64 -26.72 -37.42
N PRO A 564 -60.17 -25.54 -37.85
CA PRO A 564 -58.85 -25.04 -37.49
C PRO A 564 -58.60 -24.97 -35.98
N ASP A 565 -59.62 -24.62 -35.19
CA ASP A 565 -59.47 -24.55 -33.73
C ASP A 565 -59.35 -25.94 -33.11
N ASP A 566 -60.13 -26.90 -33.59
CA ASP A 566 -60.11 -28.29 -33.13
C ASP A 566 -58.78 -28.97 -33.48
N SER A 567 -58.28 -28.72 -34.70
CA SER A 567 -56.97 -29.22 -35.16
C SER A 567 -55.81 -28.58 -34.41
N ALA A 568 -55.92 -27.31 -34.03
CA ALA A 568 -54.94 -26.66 -33.16
C ALA A 568 -54.90 -27.28 -31.76
N TYR A 569 -56.05 -27.75 -31.23
CA TYR A 569 -56.09 -28.45 -29.94
C TYR A 569 -55.40 -29.82 -29.98
N ASN A 570 -55.49 -30.52 -31.11
CA ASN A 570 -54.77 -31.79 -31.33
C ASN A 570 -53.24 -31.59 -31.26
N CYS A 571 -52.75 -30.43 -31.73
CA CYS A 571 -51.32 -30.09 -31.65
C CYS A 571 -50.88 -29.62 -30.24
N LYS A 572 -51.83 -29.23 -29.37
CA LYS A 572 -51.56 -28.70 -28.03
C LYS A 572 -51.51 -29.77 -26.95
N ARG A 573 -52.23 -30.89 -27.11
CA ARG A 573 -52.39 -31.94 -26.10
C ARG A 573 -52.36 -33.31 -26.74
N LEU A 574 -51.77 -34.28 -26.05
CA LEU A 574 -51.78 -35.69 -26.48
C LEU A 574 -53.20 -36.27 -26.51
N ILE A 575 -54.01 -35.93 -25.50
CA ILE A 575 -55.42 -36.29 -25.47
C ILE A 575 -56.21 -35.07 -25.95
N PRO A 576 -56.87 -35.13 -27.11
CA PRO A 576 -57.61 -34.01 -27.64
C PRO A 576 -58.73 -33.64 -26.69
N ALA A 577 -58.80 -32.36 -26.36
CA ALA A 577 -59.89 -31.79 -25.57
C ALA A 577 -60.74 -30.95 -26.51
N ALA A 578 -62.07 -31.09 -26.39
CA ALA A 578 -62.98 -30.29 -27.18
C ALA A 578 -62.71 -28.79 -26.98
N PRO A 579 -62.68 -27.99 -28.05
CA PRO A 579 -62.51 -26.55 -27.93
C PRO A 579 -63.66 -25.96 -27.09
N LYS A 580 -63.36 -24.96 -26.27
CA LYS A 580 -64.39 -24.27 -25.50
C LYS A 580 -65.35 -23.57 -26.46
N THR A 581 -66.65 -23.82 -26.33
CA THR A 581 -67.69 -23.16 -27.14
C THR A 581 -67.77 -21.66 -26.85
N ARG A 582 -68.02 -20.89 -27.91
CA ARG A 582 -68.15 -19.42 -27.90
C ARG A 582 -69.20 -18.90 -26.91
N GLN A 583 -70.24 -19.69 -26.67
CA GLN A 583 -71.31 -19.42 -25.69
C GLN A 583 -70.79 -19.13 -24.27
N ARG A 584 -69.64 -19.69 -23.87
CA ARG A 584 -69.02 -19.45 -22.55
C ARG A 584 -68.18 -18.15 -22.48
N GLN A 585 -67.97 -17.47 -23.59
CA GLN A 585 -67.17 -16.24 -23.68
C GLN A 585 -68.02 -14.97 -23.80
N LEU A 586 -69.34 -15.11 -24.01
CA LEU A 586 -70.27 -13.99 -24.13
C LEU A 586 -70.80 -13.57 -22.74
N PRO A 587 -71.15 -12.29 -22.54
CA PRO A 587 -71.88 -11.84 -21.34
C PRO A 587 -73.18 -12.64 -21.15
N GLU A 588 -73.52 -12.97 -19.89
CA GLU A 588 -74.66 -13.86 -19.55
C GLU A 588 -75.98 -13.45 -20.23
N ASP A 589 -76.27 -12.15 -20.34
CA ASP A 589 -77.48 -11.61 -20.98
C ASP A 589 -77.61 -11.99 -22.47
N LEU A 590 -76.50 -11.94 -23.22
CA LEU A 590 -76.44 -12.25 -24.65
C LEU A 590 -76.27 -13.76 -24.88
N ALA A 591 -75.67 -14.47 -23.92
CA ALA A 591 -75.57 -15.93 -23.92
C ALA A 591 -76.93 -16.62 -23.68
N ALA A 592 -77.85 -15.97 -22.94
CA ALA A 592 -79.19 -16.47 -22.64
C ALA A 592 -80.15 -16.44 -23.84
N THR A 593 -79.91 -15.58 -24.83
CA THR A 593 -80.76 -15.45 -26.03
C THR A 593 -80.18 -16.27 -27.19
N ASN A 594 -80.57 -17.55 -27.27
CA ASN A 594 -80.16 -18.48 -28.34
C ASN A 594 -80.45 -18.00 -29.78
N PHE A 595 -81.30 -16.98 -29.95
CA PHE A 595 -81.73 -16.42 -31.23
C PHE A 595 -81.18 -15.02 -31.54
N ALA A 596 -80.23 -14.51 -30.75
CA ALA A 596 -79.61 -13.21 -30.96
C ALA A 596 -78.77 -13.20 -32.27
N ALA A 597 -79.29 -12.54 -33.31
CA ALA A 597 -78.68 -12.48 -34.63
C ALA A 597 -78.60 -11.04 -35.14
N LEU A 598 -77.39 -10.58 -35.44
CA LEU A 598 -77.15 -9.28 -36.06
C LEU A 598 -77.58 -9.35 -37.53
N ARG A 599 -78.61 -8.59 -37.89
CA ARG A 599 -79.17 -8.54 -39.24
C ARG A 599 -78.75 -7.27 -39.94
N PHE A 600 -78.23 -7.43 -41.14
CA PHE A 600 -77.80 -6.37 -42.04
C PHE A 600 -78.48 -6.51 -43.40
N THR A 601 -78.92 -5.39 -43.96
CA THR A 601 -79.32 -5.32 -45.36
C THR A 601 -78.06 -5.15 -46.20
N ALA A 602 -77.93 -5.95 -47.25
CA ALA A 602 -76.75 -5.98 -48.09
C ALA A 602 -77.10 -6.05 -49.57
N ARG A 603 -76.17 -5.62 -50.43
CA ARG A 603 -76.23 -5.80 -51.89
C ARG A 603 -74.94 -6.41 -52.39
N LEU A 604 -74.98 -7.05 -53.56
CA LEU A 604 -73.78 -7.59 -54.19
C LEU A 604 -72.97 -6.44 -54.84
N ILE A 605 -71.64 -6.46 -54.73
CA ILE A 605 -70.74 -5.60 -55.51
C ILE A 605 -69.87 -6.48 -56.41
N GLU A 606 -69.61 -6.02 -57.64
CA GLU A 606 -68.67 -6.65 -58.56
C GLU A 606 -67.21 -6.55 -58.07
N ARG A 607 -66.46 -7.64 -58.26
CA ARG A 607 -64.99 -7.57 -58.18
C ARG A 607 -64.41 -7.12 -59.52
N PRO A 608 -63.28 -6.40 -59.51
CA PRO A 608 -62.52 -6.13 -60.74
C PRO A 608 -62.10 -7.39 -61.53
N ARG A 609 -62.04 -8.57 -60.90
CA ARG A 609 -61.64 -9.86 -61.51
C ARG A 609 -62.80 -10.76 -61.99
N GLN A 610 -64.05 -10.42 -61.67
CA GLN A 610 -65.25 -11.13 -62.12
C GLN A 610 -66.18 -10.11 -62.80
N GLN A 611 -65.79 -9.67 -64.00
CA GLN A 611 -66.70 -8.95 -64.89
C GLN A 611 -67.62 -9.96 -65.57
N ASN A 612 -68.92 -9.65 -65.64
CA ASN A 612 -70.06 -10.47 -66.12
C ASN A 612 -71.02 -10.94 -65.01
N LEU A 613 -71.24 -10.14 -63.95
CA LEU A 613 -72.50 -10.28 -63.22
C LEU A 613 -73.59 -9.58 -64.06
N PRO A 614 -74.76 -10.21 -64.30
CA PRO A 614 -75.88 -9.52 -64.93
C PRO A 614 -76.23 -8.25 -64.14
N GLU A 615 -76.56 -7.14 -64.81
CA GLU A 615 -76.89 -5.86 -64.15
C GLU A 615 -77.99 -6.02 -63.09
N GLU A 616 -78.96 -6.91 -63.36
CA GLU A 616 -80.02 -7.33 -62.43
C GLU A 616 -79.49 -7.92 -61.11
N SER A 617 -78.27 -8.46 -61.08
CA SER A 617 -77.64 -9.04 -59.89
C SER A 617 -77.10 -8.00 -58.90
N LEU A 618 -76.83 -6.76 -59.36
CA LEU A 618 -76.39 -5.65 -58.52
C LEU A 618 -77.55 -5.02 -57.72
N GLU A 619 -78.78 -5.16 -58.24
CA GLU A 619 -79.98 -4.64 -57.60
C GLU A 619 -80.54 -5.58 -56.52
N ARG A 620 -80.13 -6.86 -56.53
CA ARG A 620 -80.56 -7.87 -55.55
C ARG A 620 -80.21 -7.45 -54.13
N ARG A 621 -81.20 -7.55 -53.24
CA ARG A 621 -81.08 -7.25 -51.82
C ARG A 621 -81.02 -8.54 -51.02
N PHE A 622 -80.06 -8.59 -50.12
CA PHE A 622 -79.79 -9.71 -49.24
C PHE A 622 -79.91 -9.25 -47.79
N VAL A 623 -80.32 -10.17 -46.92
CA VAL A 623 -80.28 -10.01 -45.48
C VAL A 623 -79.18 -10.93 -44.96
N VAL A 624 -78.10 -10.33 -44.49
CA VAL A 624 -76.99 -11.04 -43.85
C VAL A 624 -77.30 -11.13 -42.36
N SER A 625 -77.48 -12.35 -41.85
CA SER A 625 -77.69 -12.61 -40.43
C SER A 625 -76.44 -13.25 -39.83
N PHE A 626 -75.80 -12.59 -38.86
CA PHE A 626 -74.69 -13.11 -38.07
C PHE A 626 -75.19 -13.53 -36.69
N PHE A 627 -75.07 -14.81 -36.36
CA PHE A 627 -75.54 -15.37 -35.10
C PHE A 627 -74.46 -15.25 -34.03
N LEU A 628 -74.73 -14.52 -32.95
CA LEU A 628 -73.75 -14.27 -31.89
C LEU A 628 -73.37 -15.55 -31.14
N SER A 629 -74.34 -16.47 -30.97
CA SER A 629 -74.20 -17.70 -30.17
C SER A 629 -73.11 -18.64 -30.67
N ASP A 630 -72.98 -18.81 -31.98
CA ASP A 630 -72.02 -19.74 -32.61
C ASP A 630 -71.07 -19.07 -33.62
N GLY A 631 -71.23 -17.78 -33.89
CA GLY A 631 -70.40 -17.03 -34.85
C GLY A 631 -70.63 -17.46 -36.30
N THR A 632 -71.84 -17.94 -36.62
CA THR A 632 -72.20 -18.37 -37.98
C THR A 632 -72.90 -17.26 -38.75
N ILE A 633 -72.79 -17.31 -40.09
CA ILE A 633 -73.43 -16.38 -41.02
C ILE A 633 -74.40 -17.13 -41.89
N SER A 634 -75.59 -16.56 -42.08
CA SER A 634 -76.52 -16.95 -43.15
C SER A 634 -76.87 -15.74 -44.00
N VAL A 635 -77.00 -15.96 -45.31
CA VAL A 635 -77.44 -14.92 -46.25
C VAL A 635 -78.77 -15.35 -46.83
N TYR A 636 -79.79 -14.51 -46.65
CA TYR A 636 -81.13 -14.74 -47.18
C TYR A 636 -81.46 -13.68 -48.22
N GLU A 637 -81.96 -14.11 -49.36
CA GLU A 637 -82.43 -13.22 -50.42
C GLU A 637 -83.93 -12.97 -50.26
N THR A 638 -84.30 -11.71 -50.17
CA THR A 638 -85.71 -11.32 -50.06
C THR A 638 -86.41 -11.52 -51.40
N PRO A 639 -87.51 -12.29 -51.47
CA PRO A 639 -88.24 -12.49 -52.71
C PRO A 639 -88.92 -11.18 -53.15
N VAL A 640 -88.72 -10.80 -54.42
CA VAL A 640 -89.36 -9.62 -55.02
C VAL A 640 -90.34 -10.09 -56.09
N PRO A 641 -91.64 -9.71 -56.01
CA PRO A 641 -92.63 -10.10 -57.00
C PRO A 641 -92.24 -9.57 -58.40
N ASN A 642 -92.52 -10.35 -59.45
CA ASN A 642 -92.22 -10.01 -60.85
C ASN A 642 -90.73 -9.87 -61.21
N SER A 643 -89.80 -10.29 -60.35
CA SER A 643 -88.35 -10.24 -60.64
C SER A 643 -87.82 -11.42 -61.47
N GLY A 644 -88.59 -12.50 -61.61
CA GLY A 644 -88.13 -13.74 -62.26
C GLY A 644 -87.09 -14.54 -61.46
N ILE A 645 -86.59 -14.02 -60.33
CA ILE A 645 -85.60 -14.67 -59.46
C ILE A 645 -86.32 -15.27 -58.25
N VAL A 646 -86.08 -16.55 -57.99
CA VAL A 646 -86.60 -17.23 -56.80
C VAL A 646 -85.79 -16.77 -55.59
N GLY A 647 -86.43 -15.97 -54.72
CA GLY A 647 -85.85 -15.61 -53.42
C GLY A 647 -85.72 -16.82 -52.50
N GLY A 648 -84.88 -16.71 -51.47
CA GLY A 648 -84.64 -17.81 -50.55
C GLY A 648 -83.26 -17.79 -49.88
N LYS A 649 -82.85 -18.93 -49.34
CA LYS A 649 -81.54 -19.06 -48.68
C LYS A 649 -80.44 -19.01 -49.74
N TYR A 650 -79.69 -17.92 -49.75
CA TYR A 650 -78.56 -17.73 -50.67
C TYR A 650 -77.26 -18.35 -50.11
N LEU A 651 -77.06 -18.24 -48.79
CA LEU A 651 -76.02 -18.95 -48.05
C LEU A 651 -76.64 -19.57 -46.81
N GLU A 652 -76.61 -20.89 -46.73
CA GLU A 652 -77.04 -21.61 -45.53
C GLU A 652 -76.14 -21.25 -44.33
N ARG A 653 -76.72 -21.30 -43.11
CA ARG A 653 -76.04 -20.96 -41.87
C ARG A 653 -74.77 -21.79 -41.70
N ARG A 654 -73.61 -21.14 -41.77
CA ARG A 654 -72.30 -21.80 -41.59
C ARG A 654 -71.26 -20.83 -41.06
N LYS A 655 -70.13 -21.35 -40.59
CA LYS A 655 -68.96 -20.53 -40.22
C LYS A 655 -68.38 -19.88 -41.47
N ALA A 656 -68.03 -18.60 -41.35
CA ALA A 656 -67.42 -17.81 -42.42
C ALA A 656 -66.02 -17.35 -42.03
N TYR A 657 -65.13 -17.28 -43.01
CA TYR A 657 -63.71 -16.96 -42.85
C TYR A 657 -63.34 -15.75 -43.70
N LYS A 658 -62.34 -14.98 -43.25
CA LYS A 658 -61.82 -13.82 -43.98
C LYS A 658 -61.13 -14.23 -45.29
N ALA A 659 -61.11 -13.32 -46.25
CA ALA A 659 -60.50 -13.55 -47.55
C ALA A 659 -58.99 -13.86 -47.41
N GLY A 660 -58.56 -15.05 -47.83
CA GLY A 660 -57.14 -15.44 -47.84
C GLY A 660 -56.57 -16.02 -46.54
N GLY A 661 -57.40 -16.31 -45.52
CA GLY A 661 -56.92 -16.87 -44.25
C GLY A 661 -57.88 -17.83 -43.56
N ALA A 662 -57.38 -18.53 -42.53
CA ALA A 662 -58.16 -19.39 -41.64
C ALA A 662 -58.84 -18.60 -40.49
N GLU A 663 -58.73 -17.27 -40.50
CA GLU A 663 -59.31 -16.40 -39.48
C GLU A 663 -60.84 -16.28 -39.67
N LYS A 664 -61.58 -16.48 -38.58
CA LYS A 664 -63.05 -16.42 -38.57
C LYS A 664 -63.53 -14.96 -38.61
N ILE A 665 -64.63 -14.72 -39.31
CA ILE A 665 -65.28 -13.40 -39.32
C ILE A 665 -65.90 -13.16 -37.94
N SER A 666 -65.57 -12.01 -37.34
CA SER A 666 -66.02 -11.60 -36.00
C SER A 666 -67.05 -10.47 -36.09
N GLU A 667 -67.72 -10.13 -34.97
CA GLU A 667 -68.65 -8.99 -34.94
C GLU A 667 -67.96 -7.67 -35.34
N LYS A 668 -66.66 -7.55 -35.05
CA LYS A 668 -65.85 -6.36 -35.32
C LYS A 668 -65.68 -6.08 -36.81
N ASP A 669 -65.81 -7.12 -37.63
CA ASP A 669 -65.66 -7.05 -39.09
C ASP A 669 -66.98 -6.62 -39.78
N LEU A 670 -68.11 -6.57 -39.06
CA LEU A 670 -69.43 -6.23 -39.60
C LEU A 670 -69.81 -4.79 -39.25
N LYS A 671 -69.76 -3.89 -40.24
CA LYS A 671 -70.11 -2.47 -40.09
C LYS A 671 -71.01 -2.00 -41.23
N VAL A 672 -71.94 -1.10 -40.94
CA VAL A 672 -72.75 -0.44 -41.97
C VAL A 672 -71.83 0.41 -42.86
N GLY A 673 -71.99 0.31 -44.17
CA GLY A 673 -71.08 0.83 -45.20
C GLY A 673 -69.85 -0.04 -45.47
N GLY A 674 -69.63 -1.10 -44.67
CA GLY A 674 -68.53 -2.03 -44.84
C GLY A 674 -68.77 -3.07 -45.92
N THR A 675 -67.69 -3.61 -46.48
CA THR A 675 -67.74 -4.71 -47.45
C THR A 675 -67.41 -6.04 -46.79
N LEU A 676 -68.26 -7.04 -46.98
CA LEU A 676 -68.12 -8.40 -46.47
C LEU A 676 -67.87 -9.37 -47.63
N GLU A 677 -66.74 -10.06 -47.60
CA GLU A 677 -66.43 -11.08 -48.59
C GLU A 677 -66.86 -12.48 -48.10
N LEU A 678 -67.76 -13.14 -48.83
CA LEU A 678 -68.21 -14.50 -48.55
C LEU A 678 -68.10 -15.37 -49.81
N HIS A 679 -67.34 -16.47 -49.74
CA HIS A 679 -67.20 -17.48 -50.81
C HIS A 679 -66.98 -16.90 -52.22
N GLY A 680 -66.07 -15.93 -52.36
CA GLY A 680 -65.79 -15.35 -53.67
C GLY A 680 -66.73 -14.21 -54.08
N ARG A 681 -67.76 -13.88 -53.30
CA ARG A 681 -68.68 -12.75 -53.56
C ARG A 681 -68.51 -11.63 -52.53
N LEU A 682 -68.57 -10.37 -52.98
CA LEU A 682 -68.52 -9.19 -52.12
C LEU A 682 -69.92 -8.64 -51.86
N PHE A 683 -70.21 -8.37 -50.60
CA PHE A 683 -71.46 -7.78 -50.15
C PHE A 683 -71.20 -6.43 -49.51
N GLU A 684 -71.88 -5.38 -49.97
CA GLU A 684 -71.93 -4.11 -49.25
C GLU A 684 -73.01 -4.17 -48.20
N LEU A 685 -72.69 -3.88 -46.94
CA LEU A 685 -73.66 -3.80 -45.86
C LEU A 685 -74.28 -2.38 -45.88
N LEU A 686 -75.49 -2.25 -46.43
CA LEU A 686 -76.17 -0.96 -46.62
C LEU A 686 -76.78 -0.41 -45.32
N GLY A 687 -77.28 -1.28 -44.46
CA GLY A 687 -77.98 -0.91 -43.25
C GLY A 687 -78.07 -2.07 -42.27
N ALA A 688 -78.52 -1.79 -41.05
CA ALA A 688 -78.67 -2.77 -39.99
C ALA A 688 -79.98 -2.55 -39.23
N ASP A 689 -80.53 -3.62 -38.67
CA ASP A 689 -81.72 -3.51 -37.82
C ASP A 689 -81.42 -2.65 -36.58
N PRO A 690 -82.41 -1.91 -36.02
CA PRO A 690 -82.19 -1.08 -34.82
C PRO A 690 -81.62 -1.87 -33.63
N TRP A 691 -82.01 -3.14 -33.50
CA TRP A 691 -81.45 -4.05 -32.49
C TRP A 691 -79.97 -4.37 -32.75
N THR A 692 -79.57 -4.57 -34.01
CA THR A 692 -78.19 -4.80 -34.43
C THR A 692 -77.31 -3.61 -34.06
N LEU A 693 -77.76 -2.38 -34.36
CA LEU A 693 -77.01 -1.16 -34.06
C LEU A 693 -76.76 -0.99 -32.56
N LYS A 694 -77.82 -1.11 -31.74
CA LYS A 694 -77.72 -1.03 -30.27
C LYS A 694 -76.80 -2.12 -29.68
N THR A 695 -76.82 -3.31 -30.27
CA THR A 695 -76.00 -4.44 -29.81
C THR A 695 -74.53 -4.27 -30.21
N LEU A 696 -74.26 -3.76 -31.42
CA LEU A 696 -72.90 -3.42 -31.86
C LEU A 696 -72.29 -2.30 -31.01
N GLU A 697 -73.07 -1.27 -30.67
CA GLU A 697 -72.65 -0.21 -29.74
C GLU A 697 -72.22 -0.81 -28.40
N ARG A 698 -73.04 -1.69 -27.80
CA ARG A 698 -72.75 -2.39 -26.53
C ARG A 698 -71.51 -3.29 -26.60
N LEU A 699 -71.24 -3.91 -27.76
CA LEU A 699 -70.06 -4.78 -27.95
C LEU A 699 -68.78 -3.98 -28.26
N SER A 700 -68.91 -2.71 -28.66
CA SER A 700 -67.80 -1.83 -29.02
C SER A 700 -67.28 -0.96 -27.86
N SER A 701 -68.14 -0.69 -26.87
CA SER A 701 -67.82 -0.11 -25.56
C SER A 701 -67.21 -1.15 -24.62
#